data_AF-A0AAW1FSQ6-F1
#
_entry.id   AF-A0AAW1FSQ6-F1
#
_cell.length_a   1.000
_cell.length_b   1.000
_cell.length_c   1.000
_cell.angle_alpha   90.00
_cell.angle_beta   90.00
_cell.angle_gamma   90.00
#
_symmetry.space_group_name_H-M   'P 1'
#
loop_
_entity.id
_entity.type
_entity.pdbx_description
1 polymer ?
#
loop_
_entity_poly.entity_id
_entity_poly.type
_entity_poly.pdbx_seq_one_letter_code
_entity_poly.pdbx_strand_id
1 'polypeptide(L)'
;MSEKISVTRTNSKTNEASKVVRPQRRYDNLYDPVYTVSSEVDHARSRVNASKGRIRRVPVFESMFSDLSHYPRYTVQPDRADPVPAFMDRRWRGHMEQRVEALQQLDGVIPNAQSWLKREECCVTGADRWKYFKRPLTPFAGQIPQHAFFALHKEDVSSGGKNAEHSEQPTHFTVGVQTDYRESETQTDPYSPEYVVQPGPTPSELLQIAALTWGHGLPAGLAEVEMIERARAKRAWATTLPALNDLSQLEKRRRMMQEMEIKEWAFREEEIQKLQDARLTVMKDLLRQRDEAQKEVTSERLNHIFAKLQKDKKTKLQKIHNNYTRLLRKLEAKGRNVDAKLERLGIFKSYTDIQTCAPRSHSDTFSNRNTCNSELKSHYLNANEGLLEIEAGHSASDLKPWVKRHQPEVINKVISPPECPEIEMLKTYKALREEENMQKGKRFPVKRKKSVPDKREKPVTRPVTPVVEEPPEGDEEIELAVIHLQKLLRGRSIQYKMFKGMENHLELLRELRTVHALQWEEQELQKADKELVMTLKEQRDKHRHETSQEEASQAGLVGAELEHLFDALSKGLIHLQEERRTHAFILLAERDRRLREAEESGRRQVEDRRRREEDEIFRQVVQVHQETVDLYLEDIILAASEQTADKQAREEIHRRAKEVNDIAYAMEENRNDLQSEEIVSELMYSFLIPEVEKIAVRQRVHQRQHRHLQAARSIIEGAAEHSGILSTLMSSQLTCPSERASNWVLEEMISQVEQQKGKETESRED
;
A
#
# COMPACT_ATOMS: atom_id res chain seq x y z
N MET A 1 16.44 -29.06 75.85
CA MET A 1 16.59 -30.29 75.04
C MET A 1 15.21 -30.87 74.76
N SER A 2 14.74 -30.77 73.51
CA SER A 2 13.86 -31.72 72.84
C SER A 2 13.47 -31.12 71.49
N GLU A 3 14.11 -31.64 70.45
CA GLU A 3 13.80 -31.41 69.06
C GLU A 3 12.42 -32.00 68.71
N LYS A 4 11.63 -31.28 67.91
CA LYS A 4 10.66 -31.91 67.00
C LYS A 4 10.75 -31.23 65.64
N ILE A 5 11.27 -32.03 64.71
CA ILE A 5 11.49 -31.79 63.29
C ILE A 5 10.14 -31.55 62.60
N SER A 6 9.99 -30.43 61.90
CA SER A 6 8.93 -30.23 60.90
C SER A 6 9.53 -30.30 59.50
N VAL A 7 9.25 -31.41 58.82
CA VAL A 7 9.67 -31.74 57.45
C VAL A 7 9.04 -30.76 56.45
N THR A 8 9.86 -30.01 55.71
CA THR A 8 9.43 -29.27 54.52
C THR A 8 9.26 -30.23 53.35
N ARG A 9 8.02 -30.49 52.93
CA ARG A 9 7.74 -31.12 51.62
C ARG A 9 7.65 -30.03 50.55
N THR A 10 8.69 -29.96 49.73
CA THR A 10 8.68 -29.25 48.44
C THR A 10 7.90 -30.09 47.42
N ASN A 11 6.70 -29.64 47.04
CA ASN A 11 6.02 -30.18 45.87
C ASN A 11 6.54 -29.46 44.62
N SER A 12 7.38 -30.15 43.84
CA SER A 12 7.70 -29.75 42.46
C SER A 12 6.47 -30.00 41.58
N LYS A 13 5.64 -28.96 41.39
CA LYS A 13 4.62 -28.99 40.34
C LYS A 13 5.28 -28.72 38.99
N THR A 14 5.05 -29.63 38.08
CA THR A 14 5.35 -29.55 36.65
C THR A 14 4.78 -28.25 36.08
N ASN A 15 5.62 -27.48 35.41
CA ASN A 15 5.23 -26.29 34.65
C ASN A 15 4.38 -26.69 33.44
N GLU A 16 3.09 -26.91 33.66
CA GLU A 16 2.11 -26.70 32.60
C GLU A 16 1.79 -25.20 32.58
N ALA A 17 2.19 -24.53 31.50
CA ALA A 17 1.92 -23.12 31.26
C ALA A 17 0.43 -22.89 30.96
N SER A 18 -0.47 -23.17 31.91
CA SER A 18 -1.81 -22.62 31.89
C SER A 18 -1.68 -21.14 32.26
N LYS A 19 -1.91 -20.23 31.30
CA LYS A 19 -2.03 -18.79 31.55
C LYS A 19 -3.01 -18.56 32.70
N VAL A 20 -2.51 -18.32 33.91
CA VAL A 20 -3.31 -17.79 35.02
C VAL A 20 -3.57 -16.33 34.70
N VAL A 21 -4.60 -16.07 33.89
CA VAL A 21 -5.11 -14.71 33.68
C VAL A 21 -5.73 -14.28 35.00
N ARG A 22 -5.09 -13.35 35.70
CA ARG A 22 -5.70 -12.71 36.87
C ARG A 22 -7.02 -12.06 36.43
N PRO A 23 -8.14 -12.28 37.13
CA PRO A 23 -9.39 -11.63 36.77
C PRO A 23 -9.22 -10.11 36.87
N GLN A 24 -9.56 -9.42 35.79
CA GLN A 24 -9.45 -7.97 35.65
C GLN A 24 -10.30 -7.25 36.71
N ARG A 25 -9.76 -6.22 37.36
CA ARG A 25 -10.50 -5.39 38.31
C ARG A 25 -11.41 -4.41 37.55
N ARG A 26 -12.48 -3.97 38.21
CA ARG A 26 -13.59 -3.26 37.55
C ARG A 26 -13.20 -1.99 36.77
N TYR A 27 -12.17 -1.25 37.18
CA TYR A 27 -11.75 -0.01 36.52
C TYR A 27 -10.30 -0.04 36.03
N ASP A 28 -9.76 -1.23 35.74
CA ASP A 28 -8.39 -1.34 35.21
C ASP A 28 -8.21 -0.52 33.93
N ASN A 29 -9.27 -0.37 33.14
CA ASN A 29 -9.27 0.49 31.95
C ASN A 29 -9.06 1.99 32.20
N LEU A 30 -9.14 2.46 33.45
CA LEU A 30 -8.91 3.85 33.82
C LEU A 30 -7.60 4.05 34.59
N TYR A 31 -7.21 3.07 35.40
CA TYR A 31 -6.10 3.20 36.36
C TYR A 31 -4.86 2.37 36.02
N ASP A 32 -4.98 1.31 35.21
CA ASP A 32 -3.85 0.45 34.86
C ASP A 32 -3.17 1.00 33.58
N PRO A 33 -1.92 1.49 33.65
CA PRO A 33 -1.21 2.02 32.50
C PRO A 33 -0.86 0.94 31.47
N VAL A 34 -0.88 -0.34 31.85
CA VAL A 34 -0.60 -1.48 30.98
C VAL A 34 -1.88 -2.00 30.30
N TYR A 35 -3.06 -1.49 30.67
CA TYR A 35 -4.32 -1.92 30.09
C TYR A 35 -4.52 -1.36 28.67
N THR A 36 -4.27 -2.21 27.68
CA THR A 36 -4.44 -1.87 26.27
C THR A 36 -5.69 -2.52 25.70
N VAL A 37 -6.42 -1.76 24.87
CA VAL A 37 -7.59 -2.26 24.14
C VAL A 37 -7.40 -1.98 22.64
N SER A 38 -7.84 -2.91 21.80
CA SER A 38 -7.72 -2.86 20.33
C SER A 38 -8.44 -1.68 19.68
N SER A 39 -9.55 -1.21 20.26
CA SER A 39 -10.37 -0.16 19.66
C SER A 39 -11.07 0.71 20.70
N GLU A 40 -11.49 1.91 20.30
CA GLU A 40 -12.33 2.79 21.11
C GLU A 40 -13.66 2.11 21.49
N VAL A 41 -14.20 1.30 20.58
CA VAL A 41 -15.45 0.55 20.79
C VAL A 41 -15.28 -0.46 21.91
N ASP A 42 -14.16 -1.18 21.93
CA ASP A 42 -13.87 -2.19 22.96
C ASP A 42 -13.51 -1.52 24.30
N HIS A 43 -12.91 -0.32 24.29
CA HIS A 43 -12.72 0.49 25.50
C HIS A 43 -14.07 0.98 26.05
N ALA A 44 -14.98 1.43 25.18
CA ALA A 44 -16.34 1.81 25.56
C ALA A 44 -17.12 0.61 26.13
N ARG A 45 -16.97 -0.58 25.56
CA ARG A 45 -17.56 -1.83 26.10
C ARG A 45 -16.99 -2.16 27.49
N SER A 46 -15.68 -2.08 27.66
CA SER A 46 -15.02 -2.28 28.96
C SER A 46 -15.53 -1.29 30.01
N ARG A 47 -15.69 -0.02 29.62
CA ARG A 47 -16.25 1.04 30.48
C ARG A 47 -17.71 0.81 30.83
N VAL A 48 -18.55 0.39 29.87
CA VAL A 48 -19.96 0.07 30.11
C VAL A 48 -20.08 -1.15 31.02
N ASN A 49 -19.21 -2.13 30.87
CA ASN A 49 -19.14 -3.29 31.76
C ASN A 49 -18.69 -2.92 33.18
N ALA A 50 -17.71 -2.01 33.31
CA ALA A 50 -17.25 -1.47 34.58
C ALA A 50 -18.34 -0.68 35.34
N SER A 51 -19.15 0.08 34.60
CA SER A 51 -20.20 0.96 35.11
C SER A 51 -21.61 0.34 35.09
N LYS A 52 -21.71 -0.94 34.72
CA LYS A 52 -22.98 -1.66 34.58
C LYS A 52 -23.73 -1.65 35.92
N GLY A 53 -24.87 -0.97 35.96
CA GLY A 53 -25.70 -0.80 37.17
C GLY A 53 -25.51 0.51 37.95
N ARG A 54 -24.60 1.42 37.54
CA ARG A 54 -24.34 2.72 38.20
C ARG A 54 -24.56 3.93 37.29
N ILE A 55 -25.47 3.79 36.34
CA ILE A 55 -25.79 4.83 35.36
C ILE A 55 -27.25 5.23 35.55
N ARG A 56 -27.50 6.51 35.79
CA ARG A 56 -28.85 7.08 35.96
C ARG A 56 -29.22 7.91 34.74
N ARG A 57 -30.40 7.66 34.18
CA ARG A 57 -31.00 8.53 33.17
C ARG A 57 -31.62 9.73 33.87
N VAL A 58 -31.12 10.93 33.58
CA VAL A 58 -31.63 12.18 34.11
C VAL A 58 -32.38 12.88 32.98
N PRO A 59 -33.69 13.08 33.08
CA PRO A 59 -34.46 13.73 32.03
C PRO A 59 -33.98 15.18 31.83
N VAL A 60 -33.92 15.62 30.57
CA VAL A 60 -33.65 17.01 30.23
C VAL A 60 -35.00 17.69 30.10
N PHE A 61 -35.35 18.55 31.05
CA PHE A 61 -36.70 19.10 31.14
C PHE A 61 -37.14 19.88 29.90
N GLU A 62 -36.21 20.54 29.22
CA GLU A 62 -36.47 21.32 27.99
C GLU A 62 -36.84 20.43 26.78
N SER A 63 -36.28 19.21 26.71
CA SER A 63 -36.44 18.28 25.58
C SER A 63 -37.11 16.97 25.99
N MET A 64 -37.78 16.90 27.14
CA MET A 64 -38.28 15.65 27.71
C MET A 64 -39.24 14.88 26.78
N PHE A 65 -39.93 15.59 25.88
CA PHE A 65 -40.91 15.01 24.96
C PHE A 65 -40.43 14.90 23.50
N SER A 66 -39.18 15.27 23.16
CA SER A 66 -38.70 15.22 21.76
C SER A 66 -38.23 13.83 21.32
N ASP A 67 -38.65 13.35 20.15
CA ASP A 67 -38.17 12.07 19.56
C ASP A 67 -36.96 12.24 18.64
N LEU A 68 -36.46 13.46 18.47
CA LEU A 68 -35.37 13.78 17.54
C LEU A 68 -34.00 13.39 18.13
N SER A 69 -33.14 12.76 17.32
CA SER A 69 -31.78 12.32 17.73
C SER A 69 -30.88 13.46 18.23
N HIS A 70 -31.08 14.67 17.70
CA HIS A 70 -30.30 15.86 18.05
C HIS A 70 -30.82 16.59 19.30
N TYR A 71 -32.02 16.24 19.79
CA TYR A 71 -32.61 16.77 21.03
C TYR A 71 -33.03 15.60 21.94
N PRO A 72 -32.10 15.05 22.74
CA PRO A 72 -32.37 13.87 23.54
C PRO A 72 -33.30 14.18 24.73
N ARG A 73 -34.25 13.28 25.03
CA ARG A 73 -35.19 13.40 26.18
C ARG A 73 -34.52 13.34 27.54
N TYR A 74 -33.35 12.72 27.62
CA TYR A 74 -32.60 12.51 28.85
C TYR A 74 -31.10 12.52 28.56
N THR A 75 -30.33 12.96 29.54
CA THR A 75 -28.88 12.73 29.59
C THR A 75 -28.59 11.56 30.50
N VAL A 76 -27.47 10.89 30.24
CA VAL A 76 -27.03 9.73 30.99
C VAL A 76 -25.90 10.19 31.90
N GLN A 77 -26.13 10.22 33.22
CA GLN A 77 -25.13 10.62 34.20
C GLN A 77 -24.69 9.40 35.03
N PRO A 78 -23.39 9.28 35.39
CA PRO A 78 -22.95 8.30 36.37
C PRO A 78 -23.58 8.61 37.73
N ASP A 79 -23.96 7.58 38.47
CA ASP A 79 -24.53 7.72 39.81
C ASP A 79 -23.49 8.27 40.80
N ARG A 80 -23.91 9.05 41.80
CA ARG A 80 -23.00 9.67 42.78
C ARG A 80 -22.23 8.65 43.63
N ALA A 81 -22.69 7.39 43.64
CA ALA A 81 -22.05 6.27 44.32
C ALA A 81 -20.85 5.67 43.54
N ASP A 82 -20.46 6.23 42.40
CA ASP A 82 -19.30 5.75 41.63
C ASP A 82 -17.97 6.09 42.34
N PRO A 83 -17.08 5.11 42.64
CA PRO A 83 -15.81 5.37 43.32
C PRO A 83 -14.79 6.18 42.51
N VAL A 84 -15.05 6.44 41.22
CA VAL A 84 -14.13 7.16 40.32
C VAL A 84 -14.38 8.68 40.39
N PRO A 85 -13.41 9.48 40.88
CA PRO A 85 -13.54 10.93 40.99
C PRO A 85 -13.89 11.63 39.66
N ALA A 86 -14.65 12.72 39.73
CA ALA A 86 -15.13 13.44 38.55
C ALA A 86 -14.03 14.06 37.67
N PHE A 87 -12.84 14.31 38.22
CA PHE A 87 -11.70 14.86 37.49
C PHE A 87 -10.93 13.81 36.67
N MET A 88 -11.12 12.52 36.95
CA MET A 88 -10.46 11.45 36.19
C MET A 88 -11.10 11.33 34.82
N ASP A 89 -10.32 11.58 33.76
CA ASP A 89 -10.85 11.48 32.41
C ASP A 89 -11.17 10.01 32.06
N ARG A 90 -12.40 9.79 31.62
CA ARG A 90 -12.94 8.47 31.26
C ARG A 90 -13.00 8.24 29.75
N ARG A 91 -12.53 9.22 28.98
CA ARG A 91 -12.40 9.13 27.53
C ARG A 91 -11.28 8.15 27.19
N TRP A 92 -11.39 7.53 26.02
CA TRP A 92 -10.36 6.62 25.55
C TRP A 92 -9.10 7.43 25.21
N ARG A 93 -8.03 7.25 26.00
CA ARG A 93 -6.71 7.84 25.77
C ARG A 93 -5.99 7.10 24.64
N GLY A 94 -6.58 7.08 23.45
CA GLY A 94 -6.07 6.34 22.30
C GLY A 94 -4.66 6.76 21.88
N HIS A 95 -4.15 6.20 20.78
CA HIS A 95 -2.78 6.44 20.27
C HIS A 95 -2.46 7.92 19.96
N MET A 96 -3.48 8.78 19.95
CA MET A 96 -3.37 10.20 19.66
C MET A 96 -2.85 11.00 20.86
N GLU A 97 -3.24 10.64 22.09
CA GLU A 97 -2.70 11.28 23.31
C GLU A 97 -1.31 10.74 23.64
N GLN A 98 -1.02 9.45 23.41
CA GLN A 98 0.35 8.92 23.49
C GLN A 98 1.31 9.59 22.50
N ARG A 99 0.82 10.01 21.33
CA ARG A 99 1.59 10.84 20.38
C ARG A 99 1.79 12.26 20.89
N VAL A 100 0.77 12.87 21.48
CA VAL A 100 0.89 14.21 22.06
C VAL A 100 1.80 14.21 23.29
N GLU A 101 1.73 13.19 24.14
CA GLU A 101 2.64 12.98 25.28
C GLU A 101 4.06 12.66 24.81
N ALA A 102 4.25 11.82 23.79
CA ALA A 102 5.58 11.57 23.21
C ALA A 102 6.15 12.84 22.55
N LEU A 103 5.33 13.65 21.89
CA LEU A 103 5.74 14.94 21.33
C LEU A 103 6.01 15.97 22.43
N GLN A 104 5.25 15.98 23.53
CA GLN A 104 5.50 16.82 24.72
C GLN A 104 6.71 16.36 25.56
N GLN A 105 7.13 15.10 25.44
CA GLN A 105 8.38 14.61 26.02
C GLN A 105 9.60 14.94 25.14
N LEU A 106 9.38 15.09 23.82
CA LEU A 106 10.42 15.53 22.86
C LEU A 106 10.59 17.05 22.83
N ASP A 107 9.49 17.81 22.95
CA ASP A 107 9.49 19.26 23.09
C ASP A 107 9.40 19.63 24.57
N GLY A 108 10.55 19.91 25.21
CA GLY A 108 10.63 20.25 26.62
C GLY A 108 9.59 21.30 27.07
N VAL A 109 8.78 20.91 28.06
CA VAL A 109 7.92 21.69 28.98
C VAL A 109 7.57 23.11 28.54
N ILE A 110 6.32 23.31 28.09
CA ILE A 110 5.63 24.61 28.15
C ILE A 110 4.32 24.43 28.93
N PRO A 111 4.19 24.96 30.16
CA PRO A 111 3.02 24.80 30.99
C PRO A 111 2.07 26.00 30.79
N ASN A 112 1.25 25.97 29.75
CA ASN A 112 -0.09 26.60 29.70
C ASN A 112 -0.58 26.74 28.26
N ALA A 113 -1.47 25.84 27.83
CA ALA A 113 -2.29 26.04 26.64
C ALA A 113 -3.70 25.46 26.86
N GLN A 114 -4.44 26.01 27.83
CA GLN A 114 -5.85 25.68 28.05
C GLN A 114 -6.82 26.46 27.12
N SER A 115 -6.34 27.14 26.08
CA SER A 115 -7.15 28.08 25.29
C SER A 115 -7.58 27.60 23.90
N TRP A 116 -7.74 26.29 23.66
CA TRP A 116 -8.18 25.77 22.35
C TRP A 116 -9.56 25.08 22.36
N LEU A 117 -10.40 25.39 23.36
CA LEU A 117 -11.80 24.93 23.43
C LEU A 117 -12.78 26.07 23.13
N LYS A 118 -12.63 26.70 21.96
CA LYS A 118 -13.75 27.37 21.28
C LYS A 118 -13.99 26.65 19.97
N ARG A 119 -15.10 25.91 19.93
CA ARG A 119 -15.58 25.14 18.79
C ARG A 119 -16.12 26.12 17.75
N GLU A 120 -15.29 26.57 16.82
CA GLU A 120 -15.78 27.16 15.58
C GLU A 120 -16.20 26.05 14.62
N GLU A 121 -17.32 26.27 13.92
CA GLU A 121 -17.91 25.33 12.97
C GLU A 121 -16.98 25.15 11.76
N CYS A 122 -16.22 24.07 11.75
CA CYS A 122 -15.34 23.73 10.63
C CYS A 122 -16.15 23.25 9.42
N CYS A 123 -16.21 24.07 8.36
CA CYS A 123 -16.75 23.66 7.07
C CYS A 123 -15.79 22.69 6.36
N VAL A 124 -16.30 21.54 5.90
CA VAL A 124 -15.54 20.44 5.27
C VAL A 124 -14.94 20.82 3.89
N THR A 125 -15.26 22.00 3.38
CA THR A 125 -14.78 22.51 2.09
C THR A 125 -13.84 23.69 2.30
N GLY A 126 -12.53 23.43 2.31
CA GLY A 126 -11.50 24.45 2.40
C GLY A 126 -10.18 23.94 3.00
N ALA A 127 -9.42 24.87 3.59
CA ALA A 127 -8.09 24.67 4.17
C ALA A 127 -8.02 23.58 5.26
N ASP A 128 -9.16 23.20 5.85
CA ASP A 128 -9.25 22.18 6.90
C ASP A 128 -9.43 20.74 6.37
N ARG A 129 -9.40 20.49 5.06
CA ARG A 129 -9.57 19.15 4.47
C ARG A 129 -8.60 18.11 5.03
N TRP A 130 -7.36 18.49 5.32
CA TRP A 130 -6.33 17.58 5.80
C TRP A 130 -6.61 17.00 7.19
N LYS A 131 -7.44 17.66 8.01
CA LYS A 131 -7.84 17.19 9.35
C LYS A 131 -8.75 15.96 9.30
N TYR A 132 -9.43 15.73 8.17
CA TYR A 132 -10.43 14.68 7.99
C TYR A 132 -9.97 13.48 7.15
N PHE A 133 -8.74 13.52 6.60
CA PHE A 133 -8.13 12.37 5.93
C PHE A 133 -7.14 11.68 6.87
N LYS A 134 -7.53 10.54 7.44
CA LYS A 134 -6.57 9.63 8.10
C LYS A 134 -6.12 8.57 7.09
N ARG A 135 -4.83 8.56 6.73
CA ARG A 135 -4.19 7.39 6.12
C ARG A 135 -4.06 6.29 7.20
N PRO A 136 -4.38 5.03 6.91
CA PRO A 136 -4.08 3.95 7.84
C PRO A 136 -2.55 3.75 7.90
N LEU A 137 -2.01 3.77 9.11
CA LEU A 137 -0.64 3.33 9.40
C LEU A 137 -0.70 1.84 9.70
N THR A 138 -0.11 1.02 8.84
CA THR A 138 0.13 -0.40 9.11
C THR A 138 1.27 -0.52 10.15
N PRO A 139 1.08 -1.25 11.26
CA PRO A 139 2.12 -1.45 12.27
C PRO A 139 3.07 -2.56 11.80
N PHE A 140 4.37 -2.27 11.70
CA PHE A 140 5.40 -3.30 11.54
C PHE A 140 5.93 -3.69 12.93
N ALA A 141 5.61 -4.91 13.34
CA ALA A 141 6.33 -5.67 14.34
C ALA A 141 7.14 -6.76 13.59
N GLY A 142 8.42 -6.92 13.92
CA GLY A 142 9.24 -8.02 13.41
C GLY A 142 10.71 -7.66 13.31
N GLN A 143 11.50 -8.11 14.29
CA GLN A 143 12.96 -8.17 14.24
C GLN A 143 13.42 -9.24 13.22
N ILE A 144 14.33 -8.83 12.32
CA ILE A 144 15.47 -9.50 11.61
C ILE A 144 15.42 -11.03 11.37
N PRO A 145 15.94 -11.56 10.22
CA PRO A 145 17.39 -11.73 10.05
C PRO A 145 17.94 -11.31 8.67
N GLN A 146 19.26 -11.05 8.71
CA GLN A 146 20.16 -10.69 7.63
C GLN A 146 20.29 -11.82 6.59
N HIS A 147 20.38 -11.43 5.31
CA HIS A 147 21.04 -12.08 4.17
C HIS A 147 20.18 -12.07 2.91
N ALA A 148 20.46 -11.11 2.03
CA ALA A 148 20.49 -11.28 0.58
C ALA A 148 20.93 -9.96 -0.04
N PHE A 149 22.14 -9.97 -0.60
CA PHE A 149 22.73 -8.88 -1.38
C PHE A 149 21.97 -8.72 -2.69
N PHE A 150 21.62 -7.50 -3.08
CA PHE A 150 21.32 -7.12 -4.47
C PHE A 150 21.87 -5.72 -4.70
N ALA A 151 22.77 -5.63 -5.66
CA ALA A 151 23.58 -4.45 -5.96
C ALA A 151 22.81 -3.49 -6.87
N LEU A 152 22.95 -2.19 -6.63
CA LEU A 152 22.50 -1.14 -7.54
C LEU A 152 23.69 -0.24 -7.93
N HIS A 153 23.74 0.02 -9.23
CA HIS A 153 24.74 0.76 -9.98
C HIS A 153 25.25 2.03 -9.29
N LYS A 154 26.57 2.15 -9.21
CA LYS A 154 27.26 3.42 -8.99
C LYS A 154 27.44 4.11 -10.34
N GLU A 155 26.93 5.33 -10.43
CA GLU A 155 27.37 6.30 -11.43
C GLU A 155 28.72 6.87 -10.97
N ASP A 156 29.76 6.71 -11.79
CA ASP A 156 31.09 7.22 -11.51
C ASP A 156 31.20 8.70 -11.89
N VAL A 157 31.33 9.55 -10.87
CA VAL A 157 31.79 10.93 -11.02
C VAL A 157 33.32 10.90 -11.12
N SER A 158 33.82 11.04 -12.35
CA SER A 158 35.25 11.23 -12.61
C SER A 158 35.65 12.66 -12.20
N SER A 159 36.38 12.77 -11.09
CA SER A 159 37.09 14.00 -10.71
C SER A 159 38.57 13.81 -11.03
N GLY A 160 39.05 14.56 -12.01
CA GLY A 160 40.45 14.58 -12.41
C GLY A 160 41.29 15.34 -11.39
N GLY A 161 42.28 14.66 -10.82
CA GLY A 161 43.40 15.25 -10.09
C GLY A 161 44.68 14.56 -10.56
N LYS A 162 45.55 15.31 -11.23
CA LYS A 162 46.86 14.85 -11.70
C LYS A 162 47.91 14.89 -10.58
N ASN A 163 48.85 13.95 -10.70
CA ASN A 163 50.22 13.91 -10.17
C ASN A 163 50.44 13.26 -8.79
N ALA A 164 51.05 12.07 -8.80
CA ALA A 164 52.32 11.78 -8.11
C ALA A 164 52.87 10.43 -8.60
N GLU A 165 54.14 10.44 -9.03
CA GLU A 165 54.93 9.27 -9.42
C GLU A 165 55.37 8.47 -8.18
N HIS A 166 55.63 7.17 -8.41
CA HIS A 166 56.30 6.19 -7.56
C HIS A 166 55.56 5.68 -6.29
N SER A 167 55.06 4.43 -6.35
CA SER A 167 55.17 3.46 -5.25
C SER A 167 54.95 2.02 -5.74
N GLU A 168 56.01 1.23 -5.58
CA GLU A 168 56.07 -0.14 -5.07
C GLU A 168 55.00 -1.18 -5.47
N GLN A 169 55.47 -2.28 -6.07
CA GLN A 169 54.67 -3.48 -6.31
C GLN A 169 54.13 -4.05 -4.98
N PRO A 170 52.83 -4.35 -4.88
CA PRO A 170 52.25 -4.89 -3.65
C PRO A 170 52.66 -6.35 -3.45
N THR A 171 53.31 -6.62 -2.32
CA THR A 171 53.82 -7.93 -1.86
C THR A 171 52.72 -8.87 -1.31
N HIS A 172 51.51 -8.84 -1.87
CA HIS A 172 50.42 -9.72 -1.44
C HIS A 172 49.65 -10.26 -2.64
N PHE A 173 49.74 -11.57 -2.87
CA PHE A 173 48.89 -12.30 -3.79
C PHE A 173 47.57 -12.63 -3.10
N THR A 174 46.46 -12.08 -3.61
CA THR A 174 45.12 -12.46 -3.20
C THR A 174 44.74 -13.79 -3.85
N VAL A 175 44.61 -14.85 -3.06
CA VAL A 175 44.07 -16.14 -3.51
C VAL A 175 42.54 -16.06 -3.47
N GLY A 176 41.91 -15.98 -4.64
CA GLY A 176 40.45 -16.04 -4.76
C GLY A 176 39.94 -17.48 -4.67
N VAL A 177 39.00 -17.74 -3.76
CA VAL A 177 38.21 -18.98 -3.73
C VAL A 177 37.00 -18.78 -4.64
N GLN A 178 36.89 -19.60 -5.68
CA GLN A 178 35.74 -19.64 -6.57
C GLN A 178 34.53 -20.21 -5.81
N THR A 179 33.49 -19.41 -5.62
CA THR A 179 32.19 -19.92 -5.18
C THR A 179 31.45 -20.53 -6.38
N ASP A 180 30.80 -21.68 -6.18
CA ASP A 180 30.02 -22.39 -7.21
C ASP A 180 28.72 -21.66 -7.63
N TYR A 181 28.46 -20.48 -7.08
CA TYR A 181 27.26 -19.68 -7.32
C TYR A 181 27.56 -18.52 -8.26
N ARG A 182 26.92 -18.53 -9.43
CA ARG A 182 27.04 -17.49 -10.46
C ARG A 182 26.17 -16.29 -10.09
N GLU A 183 26.76 -15.32 -9.38
CA GLU A 183 26.14 -14.02 -9.11
C GLU A 183 26.27 -13.13 -10.36
N SER A 184 25.19 -12.92 -11.11
CA SER A 184 25.19 -12.09 -12.33
C SER A 184 25.38 -10.60 -12.07
N GLU A 185 25.24 -10.16 -10.82
CA GLU A 185 25.24 -8.74 -10.43
C GLU A 185 26.57 -8.25 -9.85
N THR A 186 27.49 -9.18 -9.53
CA THR A 186 28.85 -8.85 -9.10
C THR A 186 29.84 -8.83 -10.26
N GLN A 187 29.35 -8.97 -11.50
CA GLN A 187 30.16 -8.89 -12.71
C GLN A 187 30.52 -7.43 -12.99
N THR A 188 31.69 -7.01 -12.52
CA THR A 188 32.33 -5.76 -12.91
C THR A 188 32.62 -5.74 -14.40
N ASP A 189 32.77 -4.55 -14.98
CA ASP A 189 33.25 -4.39 -16.35
C ASP A 189 34.54 -5.21 -16.55
N PRO A 190 34.69 -5.93 -17.69
CA PRO A 190 35.89 -6.69 -17.96
C PRO A 190 37.12 -5.78 -17.86
N TYR A 191 38.12 -6.22 -17.09
CA TYR A 191 39.34 -5.45 -16.84
C TYR A 191 39.97 -4.96 -18.14
N SER A 192 40.07 -3.63 -18.30
CA SER A 192 40.78 -2.99 -19.39
C SER A 192 42.22 -2.68 -18.94
N PRO A 193 43.25 -3.29 -19.55
CA PRO A 193 44.63 -3.02 -19.18
C PRO A 193 45.03 -1.58 -19.52
N GLU A 194 45.93 -1.00 -18.73
CA GLU A 194 46.54 0.29 -19.02
C GLU A 194 47.32 0.22 -20.35
N TYR A 195 47.10 1.19 -21.24
CA TYR A 195 47.77 1.27 -22.54
C TYR A 195 48.70 2.49 -22.59
N VAL A 196 49.88 2.31 -23.20
CA VAL A 196 50.82 3.41 -23.46
C VAL A 196 50.64 3.87 -24.91
N VAL A 197 50.21 5.11 -25.10
CA VAL A 197 50.12 5.71 -26.44
C VAL A 197 51.52 6.12 -26.89
N GLN A 198 52.06 5.46 -27.91
CA GLN A 198 53.31 5.90 -28.51
C GLN A 198 53.13 7.28 -29.17
N PRO A 199 54.08 8.22 -29.01
CA PRO A 199 54.01 9.53 -29.65
C PRO A 199 54.17 9.37 -31.17
N GLY A 200 53.03 9.24 -31.86
CA GLY A 200 52.91 9.17 -33.31
C GLY A 200 51.78 10.08 -33.81
N PRO A 201 51.69 10.33 -35.13
CA PRO A 201 50.82 11.39 -35.67
C PRO A 201 49.31 11.11 -35.58
N THR A 202 48.86 9.91 -35.22
CA THR A 202 47.42 9.62 -35.04
C THR A 202 47.16 8.61 -33.91
N PRO A 203 46.25 8.92 -32.95
CA PRO A 203 45.77 7.94 -31.98
C PRO A 203 44.91 6.87 -32.67
N SER A 204 44.99 5.62 -32.19
CA SER A 204 44.27 4.48 -32.77
C SER A 204 42.75 4.68 -32.77
N GLU A 205 42.03 4.09 -33.74
CA GLU A 205 40.57 4.20 -33.83
C GLU A 205 39.86 3.68 -32.57
N LEU A 206 40.43 2.66 -31.95
CA LEU A 206 39.93 2.04 -30.72
C LEU A 206 39.94 3.01 -29.54
N LEU A 207 40.97 3.86 -29.45
CA LEU A 207 41.09 4.86 -28.39
C LEU A 207 39.99 5.91 -28.46
N GLN A 208 39.53 6.23 -29.68
CA GLN A 208 38.46 7.20 -29.90
C GLN A 208 37.06 6.63 -29.59
N ILE A 209 36.94 5.31 -29.50
CA ILE A 209 35.70 4.58 -29.20
C ILE A 209 35.75 4.02 -27.76
N ALA A 210 36.76 4.38 -26.96
CA ALA A 210 36.92 3.91 -25.58
C ALA A 210 35.74 4.26 -24.65
N ALA A 211 34.87 5.19 -25.07
CA ALA A 211 33.63 5.51 -24.37
C ALA A 211 32.55 4.41 -24.48
N LEU A 212 32.65 3.48 -25.44
CA LEU A 212 31.76 2.33 -25.53
C LEU A 212 32.27 1.19 -24.65
N THR A 213 31.57 0.92 -23.55
CA THR A 213 31.85 -0.21 -22.65
C THR A 213 30.70 -1.23 -22.68
N TRP A 214 30.91 -2.39 -22.05
CA TRP A 214 29.88 -3.43 -21.97
C TRP A 214 28.63 -2.91 -21.24
N GLY A 215 27.45 -3.04 -21.85
CA GLY A 215 26.21 -2.45 -21.33
C GLY A 215 26.02 -0.95 -21.65
N HIS A 216 27.09 -0.26 -22.09
CA HIS A 216 27.07 1.13 -22.53
C HIS A 216 27.48 1.23 -24.01
N GLY A 217 26.64 0.66 -24.88
CA GLY A 217 26.83 0.67 -26.33
C GLY A 217 27.56 -0.54 -26.90
N LEU A 218 27.99 -1.49 -26.07
CA LEU A 218 28.38 -2.85 -26.49
C LEU A 218 27.47 -3.91 -25.86
N PRO A 219 26.97 -4.91 -26.63
CA PRO A 219 27.21 -5.14 -28.06
C PRO A 219 26.61 -4.02 -28.93
N ALA A 220 27.36 -3.62 -29.97
CA ALA A 220 27.01 -2.46 -30.79
C ALA A 220 25.67 -2.68 -31.51
N GLY A 221 24.74 -1.76 -31.28
CA GLY A 221 23.51 -1.63 -32.05
C GLY A 221 23.72 -0.78 -33.30
N LEU A 222 22.63 -0.51 -34.01
CA LEU A 222 22.67 0.26 -35.26
C LEU A 222 23.18 1.71 -35.05
N ALA A 223 22.82 2.33 -33.92
CA ALA A 223 23.21 3.70 -33.62
C ALA A 223 24.72 3.82 -33.35
N GLU A 224 25.30 2.86 -32.61
CA GLU A 224 26.73 2.83 -32.34
C GLU A 224 27.54 2.53 -33.61
N VAL A 225 27.05 1.63 -34.46
CA VAL A 225 27.67 1.34 -35.77
C VAL A 225 27.65 2.59 -36.66
N GLU A 226 26.51 3.28 -36.78
CA GLU A 226 26.41 4.52 -37.55
C GLU A 226 27.36 5.61 -37.01
N MET A 227 27.50 5.73 -35.69
CA MET A 227 28.43 6.66 -35.06
C MET A 227 29.89 6.33 -35.43
N ILE A 228 30.28 5.06 -35.40
CA ILE A 228 31.63 4.61 -35.76
C ILE A 228 31.90 4.86 -37.26
N GLU A 229 30.93 4.56 -38.12
CA GLU A 229 31.03 4.83 -39.56
C GLU A 229 31.16 6.33 -39.86
N ARG A 230 30.40 7.18 -39.15
CA ARG A 230 30.56 8.64 -39.25
C ARG A 230 31.93 9.11 -38.76
N ALA A 231 32.43 8.56 -37.67
CA ALA A 231 33.77 8.90 -37.17
C ALA A 231 34.86 8.52 -38.19
N ARG A 232 34.74 7.36 -38.83
CA ARG A 232 35.64 6.95 -39.94
C ARG A 232 35.51 7.87 -41.15
N ALA A 233 34.30 8.22 -41.56
CA ALA A 233 34.07 9.15 -42.66
C ALA A 233 34.66 10.54 -42.37
N LYS A 234 34.55 11.02 -41.13
CA LYS A 234 35.16 12.28 -40.68
C LYS A 234 36.69 12.23 -40.73
N ARG A 235 37.31 11.12 -40.33
CA ARG A 235 38.76 10.93 -40.45
C ARG A 235 39.21 10.90 -41.91
N ALA A 236 38.54 10.13 -42.77
CA ALA A 236 38.82 10.08 -44.20
C ALA A 236 38.71 11.47 -44.84
N TRP A 237 37.66 12.23 -44.50
CA TRP A 237 37.53 13.62 -44.91
C TRP A 237 38.66 14.51 -44.38
N ALA A 238 39.07 14.37 -43.11
CA ALA A 238 40.16 15.15 -42.52
C ALA A 238 41.50 14.94 -43.24
N THR A 239 41.76 13.72 -43.76
CA THR A 239 42.94 13.45 -44.60
C THR A 239 42.88 14.13 -45.97
N THR A 240 41.68 14.47 -46.46
CA THR A 240 41.46 15.15 -47.75
C THR A 240 41.69 16.67 -47.63
N LEU A 241 41.83 17.21 -46.42
CA LEU A 241 42.00 18.65 -46.21
C LEU A 241 43.39 19.16 -46.65
N PRO A 242 43.46 20.36 -47.27
CA PRO A 242 44.73 21.02 -47.55
C PRO A 242 45.62 21.19 -46.30
N ALA A 243 46.94 21.03 -46.47
CA ALA A 243 47.91 21.22 -45.38
C ALA A 243 47.90 22.66 -44.86
N LEU A 244 48.23 22.85 -43.57
CA LEU A 244 48.21 24.17 -42.90
C LEU A 244 49.29 25.14 -43.43
N ASN A 245 50.31 24.61 -44.11
CA ASN A 245 51.47 25.39 -44.53
C ASN A 245 51.20 26.24 -45.80
N ASP A 246 50.16 25.92 -46.59
CA ASP A 246 49.83 26.61 -47.84
C ASP A 246 48.78 27.72 -47.63
N LEU A 247 49.24 28.98 -47.54
CA LEU A 247 48.38 30.15 -47.32
C LEU A 247 47.33 30.36 -48.43
N SER A 248 47.63 29.96 -49.67
CA SER A 248 46.73 30.08 -50.82
C SER A 248 45.52 29.13 -50.76
N GLN A 249 45.59 28.06 -49.96
CA GLN A 249 44.55 27.05 -49.83
C GLN A 249 43.76 27.15 -48.52
N LEU A 250 44.10 28.11 -47.64
CA LEU A 250 43.43 28.30 -46.36
C LEU A 250 41.94 28.60 -46.51
N GLU A 251 41.54 29.40 -47.49
CA GLU A 251 40.12 29.69 -47.75
C GLU A 251 39.35 28.43 -48.17
N LYS A 252 39.96 27.59 -49.01
CA LYS A 252 39.38 26.32 -49.43
C LYS A 252 39.22 25.38 -48.23
N ARG A 253 40.24 25.28 -47.38
CA ARG A 253 40.19 24.51 -46.13
C ARG A 253 39.07 25.03 -45.22
N ARG A 254 38.95 26.35 -45.04
CA ARG A 254 37.90 26.98 -44.22
C ARG A 254 36.51 26.63 -44.73
N ARG A 255 36.27 26.74 -46.04
CA ARG A 255 34.98 26.39 -46.66
C ARG A 255 34.66 24.91 -46.47
N MET A 256 35.64 24.02 -46.69
CA MET A 256 35.45 22.58 -46.45
C MET A 256 35.11 22.28 -44.99
N MET A 257 35.76 22.93 -44.02
CA MET A 257 35.43 22.75 -42.60
C MET A 257 34.02 23.27 -42.27
N GLN A 258 33.65 24.45 -42.77
CA GLN A 258 32.31 25.00 -42.57
C GLN A 258 31.21 24.11 -43.16
N GLU A 259 31.42 23.59 -44.38
CA GLU A 259 30.47 22.66 -45.01
C GLU A 259 30.30 21.37 -44.22
N MET A 260 31.38 20.84 -43.64
CA MET A 260 31.30 19.66 -42.78
C MET A 260 30.66 19.96 -41.43
N GLU A 261 30.95 21.10 -40.82
CA GLU A 261 30.26 21.55 -39.62
C GLU A 261 28.76 21.64 -39.87
N ILE A 262 28.33 22.28 -40.96
CA ILE A 262 26.91 22.38 -41.34
C ILE A 262 26.27 21.00 -41.49
N LYS A 263 26.97 20.04 -42.10
CA LYS A 263 26.46 18.65 -42.22
C LYS A 263 26.35 17.95 -40.86
N GLU A 264 27.30 18.14 -39.96
CA GLU A 264 27.23 17.61 -38.59
C GLU A 264 26.12 18.26 -37.77
N TRP A 265 25.92 19.57 -37.94
CA TRP A 265 24.82 20.31 -37.32
C TRP A 265 23.47 19.85 -37.85
N ALA A 266 23.31 19.69 -39.17
CA ALA A 266 22.09 19.18 -39.77
C ALA A 266 21.76 17.76 -39.26
N PHE A 267 22.76 16.90 -39.15
CA PHE A 267 22.58 15.55 -38.62
C PHE A 267 22.12 15.56 -37.14
N ARG A 268 22.74 16.38 -36.29
CA ARG A 268 22.29 16.56 -34.89
C ARG A 268 20.87 17.11 -34.80
N GLU A 269 20.52 18.05 -35.68
CA GLU A 269 19.17 18.62 -35.73
C GLU A 269 18.14 17.54 -36.09
N GLU A 270 18.43 16.65 -37.03
CA GLU A 270 17.56 15.51 -37.37
C GLU A 270 17.37 14.54 -36.20
N GLU A 271 18.43 14.24 -35.43
CA GLU A 271 18.32 13.41 -34.22
C GLU A 271 17.45 14.08 -33.15
N ILE A 272 17.68 15.38 -32.92
CA ILE A 272 16.87 16.18 -32.00
C ILE A 272 15.41 16.19 -32.46
N GLN A 273 15.16 16.35 -33.75
CA GLN A 273 13.81 16.32 -34.32
C GLN A 273 13.14 14.96 -34.13
N LYS A 274 13.84 13.84 -34.39
CA LYS A 274 13.31 12.49 -34.11
C LYS A 274 12.94 12.31 -32.65
N LEU A 275 13.77 12.80 -31.72
CA LEU A 275 13.48 12.75 -30.29
C LEU A 275 12.27 13.63 -29.92
N GLN A 276 12.17 14.82 -30.51
CA GLN A 276 11.03 15.72 -30.30
C GLN A 276 9.74 15.12 -30.87
N ASP A 277 9.78 14.51 -32.05
CA ASP A 277 8.65 13.82 -32.66
C ASP A 277 8.20 12.64 -31.80
N ALA A 278 9.14 11.81 -31.31
CA ALA A 278 8.83 10.74 -30.37
C ALA A 278 8.15 11.28 -29.10
N ARG A 279 8.68 12.36 -28.49
CA ARG A 279 8.04 13.02 -27.34
C ARG A 279 6.65 13.55 -27.67
N LEU A 280 6.46 14.15 -28.86
CA LEU A 280 5.18 14.66 -29.32
C LEU A 280 4.16 13.55 -29.55
N THR A 281 4.56 12.39 -30.06
CA THR A 281 3.66 11.24 -30.23
C THR A 281 3.14 10.76 -28.87
N VAL A 282 4.04 10.55 -27.91
CA VAL A 282 3.66 10.18 -26.53
C VAL A 282 2.73 11.23 -25.92
N MET A 283 3.02 12.52 -26.11
CA MET A 283 2.17 13.61 -25.60
C MET A 283 0.77 13.61 -26.23
N LYS A 284 0.67 13.36 -27.55
CA LYS A 284 -0.62 13.24 -28.24
C LYS A 284 -1.44 12.07 -27.70
N ASP A 285 -0.81 10.95 -27.42
CA ASP A 285 -1.49 9.77 -26.87
C ASP A 285 -1.99 10.04 -25.45
N LEU A 286 -1.19 10.70 -24.61
CA LEU A 286 -1.62 11.13 -23.27
C LEU A 286 -2.80 12.12 -23.32
N LEU A 287 -2.80 13.04 -24.28
CA LEU A 287 -3.94 13.96 -24.49
C LEU A 287 -5.20 13.20 -24.91
N ARG A 288 -5.08 12.21 -25.81
CA ARG A 288 -6.20 11.36 -26.21
C ARG A 288 -6.78 10.59 -25.03
N GLN A 289 -5.93 9.96 -24.23
CA GLN A 289 -6.36 9.23 -23.03
C GLN A 289 -7.10 10.15 -22.04
N ARG A 290 -6.59 11.38 -21.85
CA ARG A 290 -7.26 12.39 -21.02
C ARG A 290 -8.64 12.77 -21.57
N ASP A 291 -8.74 13.01 -22.88
CA ASP A 291 -10.00 13.38 -23.52
C ASP A 291 -11.02 12.24 -23.49
N GLU A 292 -10.57 11.00 -23.67
CA GLU A 292 -11.39 9.79 -23.54
C GLU A 292 -11.94 9.64 -22.12
N ALA A 293 -11.09 9.77 -21.10
CA ALA A 293 -11.54 9.74 -19.70
C ALA A 293 -12.57 10.84 -19.41
N GLN A 294 -12.41 12.04 -19.98
CA GLN A 294 -13.42 13.11 -19.85
C GLN A 294 -14.73 12.76 -20.57
N LYS A 295 -14.67 12.16 -21.75
CA LYS A 295 -15.86 11.69 -22.49
C LYS A 295 -16.59 10.59 -21.71
N GLU A 296 -15.87 9.68 -21.07
CA GLU A 296 -16.44 8.64 -20.23
C GLU A 296 -17.19 9.25 -19.04
N VAL A 297 -16.55 10.13 -18.26
CA VAL A 297 -17.19 10.80 -17.12
C VAL A 297 -18.42 11.61 -17.54
N THR A 298 -18.36 12.31 -18.68
CA THR A 298 -19.52 13.03 -19.20
C THR A 298 -20.63 12.09 -19.66
N SER A 299 -20.30 10.95 -20.28
CA SER A 299 -21.26 9.92 -20.68
C SER A 299 -21.95 9.28 -19.47
N GLU A 300 -21.22 8.98 -18.40
CA GLU A 300 -21.77 8.44 -17.15
C GLU A 300 -22.74 9.42 -16.51
N ARG A 301 -22.38 10.71 -16.49
CA ARG A 301 -23.27 11.77 -16.00
C ARG A 301 -24.55 11.85 -16.82
N LEU A 302 -24.46 11.78 -18.15
CA LEU A 302 -25.62 11.76 -19.04
C LEU A 302 -26.48 10.51 -18.81
N ASN A 303 -25.87 9.35 -18.66
CA ASN A 303 -26.55 8.09 -18.37
C ASN A 303 -27.30 8.15 -17.03
N HIS A 304 -26.69 8.76 -16.01
CA HIS A 304 -27.32 8.96 -14.71
C HIS A 304 -28.53 9.90 -14.79
N ILE A 305 -28.42 10.99 -15.54
CA ILE A 305 -29.54 11.91 -15.81
C ILE A 305 -30.65 11.18 -16.58
N PHE A 306 -30.28 10.43 -17.62
CA PHE A 306 -31.22 9.65 -18.43
C PHE A 306 -31.96 8.62 -17.59
N ALA A 307 -31.26 7.86 -16.74
CA ALA A 307 -31.86 6.88 -15.84
C ALA A 307 -32.84 7.51 -14.85
N LYS A 308 -32.54 8.71 -14.30
CA LYS A 308 -33.47 9.47 -13.47
C LYS A 308 -34.73 9.85 -14.23
N LEU A 309 -34.58 10.46 -15.41
CA LEU A 309 -35.72 10.83 -16.26
C LEU A 309 -36.57 9.61 -16.65
N GLN A 310 -35.94 8.46 -16.88
CA GLN A 310 -36.63 7.22 -17.19
C GLN A 310 -37.42 6.68 -16.00
N LYS A 311 -36.89 6.77 -14.77
CA LYS A 311 -37.62 6.45 -13.53
C LYS A 311 -38.81 7.38 -13.35
N ASP A 312 -38.63 8.68 -13.54
CA ASP A 312 -39.70 9.68 -13.44
C ASP A 312 -40.81 9.41 -14.48
N LYS A 313 -40.44 9.05 -15.71
CA LYS A 313 -41.39 8.62 -16.74
C LYS A 313 -42.17 7.38 -16.30
N LYS A 314 -41.49 6.35 -15.76
CA LYS A 314 -42.12 5.12 -15.27
C LYS A 314 -43.10 5.40 -14.13
N THR A 315 -42.74 6.24 -13.15
CA THR A 315 -43.65 6.59 -12.06
C THR A 315 -44.87 7.37 -12.56
N LYS A 316 -44.71 8.28 -13.52
CA LYS A 316 -45.84 8.97 -14.17
C LYS A 316 -46.76 7.98 -14.90
N LEU A 317 -46.19 7.04 -15.66
CA LEU A 317 -46.96 5.98 -16.32
C LEU A 317 -47.71 5.08 -15.33
N GLN A 318 -47.08 4.71 -14.21
CA GLN A 318 -47.73 3.95 -13.13
C GLN A 318 -48.90 4.74 -12.52
N LYS A 319 -48.75 6.05 -12.29
CA LYS A 319 -49.85 6.91 -11.82
C LYS A 319 -51.01 6.94 -12.82
N ILE A 320 -50.70 7.08 -14.12
CA ILE A 320 -51.72 7.03 -15.19
C ILE A 320 -52.43 5.68 -15.19
N HIS A 321 -51.70 4.57 -15.09
CA HIS A 321 -52.26 3.23 -15.05
C HIS A 321 -53.14 2.99 -13.81
N ASN A 322 -52.71 3.45 -12.64
CA ASN A 322 -53.49 3.38 -11.40
C ASN A 322 -54.78 4.22 -11.48
N ASN A 323 -54.70 5.39 -12.12
CA ASN A 323 -55.88 6.22 -12.38
C ASN A 323 -56.82 5.52 -13.37
N TYR A 324 -56.30 4.97 -14.46
CA TYR A 324 -57.06 4.21 -15.44
C TYR A 324 -57.79 3.02 -14.81
N THR A 325 -57.09 2.17 -14.04
CA THR A 325 -57.70 1.04 -13.31
C THR A 325 -58.71 1.48 -12.25
N ARG A 326 -58.47 2.61 -11.55
CA ARG A 326 -59.45 3.19 -10.63
C ARG A 326 -60.69 3.68 -11.36
N LEU A 327 -60.54 4.31 -12.52
CA LEU A 327 -61.64 4.78 -13.34
C LEU A 327 -62.44 3.61 -13.91
N LEU A 328 -61.78 2.56 -14.40
CA LEU A 328 -62.43 1.30 -14.81
C LEU A 328 -63.26 0.70 -13.68
N ARG A 329 -62.69 0.53 -12.47
CA ARG A 329 -63.44 0.02 -11.31
C ARG A 329 -64.64 0.90 -10.95
N LYS A 330 -64.50 2.23 -11.04
CA LYS A 330 -65.61 3.16 -10.82
C LYS A 330 -66.69 3.03 -11.91
N LEU A 331 -66.29 2.86 -13.17
CA LEU A 331 -67.21 2.65 -14.28
C LEU A 331 -67.95 1.32 -14.15
N GLU A 332 -67.26 0.23 -13.83
CA GLU A 332 -67.89 -1.07 -13.54
C GLU A 332 -68.87 -0.99 -12.38
N ALA A 333 -68.49 -0.35 -11.27
CA ALA A 333 -69.39 -0.14 -10.14
C ALA A 333 -70.61 0.70 -10.51
N LYS A 334 -70.42 1.75 -11.33
CA LYS A 334 -71.54 2.53 -11.89
C LYS A 334 -72.42 1.68 -12.81
N GLY A 335 -71.83 0.83 -13.66
CA GLY A 335 -72.53 -0.12 -14.53
C GLY A 335 -73.42 -1.08 -13.74
N ARG A 336 -72.92 -1.61 -12.62
CA ARG A 336 -73.71 -2.44 -11.68
C ARG A 336 -74.85 -1.67 -10.99
N ASN A 337 -74.72 -0.35 -10.87
CA ASN A 337 -75.69 0.52 -10.21
C ASN A 337 -76.71 1.17 -11.17
N VAL A 338 -76.69 0.85 -12.48
CA VAL A 338 -77.62 1.42 -13.47
C VAL A 338 -79.07 1.00 -13.17
N ASP A 339 -79.29 -0.13 -12.51
CA ASP A 339 -80.64 -0.63 -12.15
C ASP A 339 -81.33 0.15 -11.01
N ALA A 340 -80.72 1.21 -10.46
CA ALA A 340 -81.24 2.14 -9.44
C ALA A 340 -81.81 1.52 -8.14
N LYS A 341 -81.76 0.19 -7.97
CA LYS A 341 -82.20 -0.53 -6.77
C LYS A 341 -80.98 -0.94 -5.95
N LEU A 342 -80.63 -0.14 -4.94
CA LEU A 342 -79.71 -0.56 -3.88
C LEU A 342 -80.37 -1.71 -3.10
N GLU A 343 -79.88 -2.94 -3.29
CA GLU A 343 -80.25 -4.05 -2.41
C GLU A 343 -79.80 -3.72 -0.98
N ARG A 344 -80.74 -3.34 -0.11
CA ARG A 344 -80.54 -3.40 1.34
C ARG A 344 -80.39 -4.88 1.68
N LEU A 345 -79.15 -5.36 1.77
CA LEU A 345 -78.86 -6.77 2.06
C LEU A 345 -79.63 -7.20 3.31
N GLY A 346 -80.55 -8.15 3.14
CA GLY A 346 -81.32 -8.72 4.23
C GLY A 346 -80.40 -9.32 5.29
N ILE A 347 -80.78 -9.20 6.57
CA ILE A 347 -79.99 -9.58 7.75
C ILE A 347 -79.35 -10.98 7.62
N PHE A 348 -80.04 -11.93 6.97
CA PHE A 348 -79.55 -13.29 6.78
C PHE A 348 -78.40 -13.43 5.75
N LYS A 349 -78.35 -12.63 4.68
CA LYS A 349 -77.23 -12.68 3.71
C LYS A 349 -75.92 -12.11 4.28
N SER A 350 -76.00 -11.29 5.33
CA SER A 350 -74.81 -10.72 5.97
C SER A 350 -73.99 -11.78 6.73
N TYR A 351 -74.58 -12.89 7.18
CA TYR A 351 -73.85 -13.86 8.00
C TYR A 351 -73.03 -14.88 7.20
N THR A 352 -73.37 -15.15 5.93
CA THR A 352 -72.65 -16.14 5.13
C THR A 352 -71.35 -15.60 4.52
N ASP A 353 -71.29 -14.29 4.21
CA ASP A 353 -70.13 -13.68 3.55
C ASP A 353 -69.17 -12.95 4.53
N ILE A 354 -69.56 -12.75 5.80
CA ILE A 354 -68.83 -11.90 6.78
C ILE A 354 -68.04 -12.70 7.84
N GLN A 355 -67.71 -13.97 7.62
CA GLN A 355 -66.94 -14.71 8.65
C GLN A 355 -65.48 -14.20 8.83
N THR A 356 -65.05 -13.15 8.12
CA THR A 356 -63.76 -12.46 8.37
C THR A 356 -63.73 -10.98 7.98
N CYS A 357 -64.85 -10.24 7.99
CA CYS A 357 -64.80 -8.79 7.74
C CYS A 357 -64.79 -7.98 9.04
N ALA A 358 -63.69 -7.25 9.27
CA ALA A 358 -63.63 -6.20 10.28
C ALA A 358 -64.59 -5.04 9.89
N PRO A 359 -65.30 -4.43 10.85
CA PRO A 359 -66.19 -3.30 10.56
C PRO A 359 -65.37 -2.12 10.00
N ARG A 360 -65.87 -1.53 8.90
CA ARG A 360 -65.25 -0.33 8.30
C ARG A 360 -65.46 0.85 9.25
N SER A 361 -64.38 1.47 9.69
CA SER A 361 -64.29 2.51 10.73
C SER A 361 -65.00 3.84 10.44
N HIS A 362 -65.88 3.92 9.45
CA HIS A 362 -66.69 5.11 9.16
C HIS A 362 -68.14 5.04 9.67
N SER A 363 -68.60 3.88 10.16
CA SER A 363 -69.90 3.76 10.82
C SER A 363 -69.72 3.76 12.35
N ASP A 364 -70.21 4.80 13.03
CA ASP A 364 -70.19 4.98 14.49
C ASP A 364 -71.09 3.96 15.20
N THR A 365 -70.69 2.70 15.27
CA THR A 365 -71.40 1.72 16.12
C THR A 365 -70.44 0.68 16.68
N PHE A 366 -69.66 1.10 17.69
CA PHE A 366 -68.83 0.20 18.51
C PHE A 366 -69.66 -0.34 19.68
N SER A 367 -70.34 -1.49 19.49
CA SER A 367 -71.19 -2.11 20.53
C SER A 367 -70.49 -3.19 21.37
N ASN A 368 -69.16 -3.29 21.37
CA ASN A 368 -68.48 -4.39 22.08
C ASN A 368 -67.16 -3.98 22.75
N ARG A 369 -67.27 -3.26 23.87
CA ARG A 369 -66.12 -2.98 24.78
C ARG A 369 -66.29 -3.60 26.18
N ASN A 370 -67.43 -4.25 26.47
CA ASN A 370 -67.79 -4.67 27.83
C ASN A 370 -67.51 -6.15 28.16
N THR A 371 -66.83 -6.91 27.31
CA THR A 371 -66.56 -8.34 27.54
C THR A 371 -65.22 -8.67 28.19
N CYS A 372 -64.38 -7.68 28.53
CA CYS A 372 -63.04 -7.92 29.08
C CYS A 372 -62.87 -7.72 30.61
N ASN A 373 -63.93 -7.46 31.38
CA ASN A 373 -63.84 -7.23 32.84
C ASN A 373 -64.73 -8.16 33.67
N SER A 374 -64.72 -9.47 33.41
CA SER A 374 -65.35 -10.45 34.31
C SER A 374 -64.48 -11.69 34.49
N GLU A 375 -63.24 -11.49 34.95
CA GLU A 375 -62.54 -12.54 35.69
C GLU A 375 -63.23 -12.67 37.07
N LEU A 376 -64.28 -13.49 37.16
CA LEU A 376 -64.92 -13.85 38.42
C LEU A 376 -63.94 -14.65 39.29
N LYS A 377 -63.12 -13.95 40.09
CA LYS A 377 -62.35 -14.57 41.18
C LYS A 377 -63.29 -14.87 42.34
N SER A 378 -64.01 -15.98 42.21
CA SER A 378 -64.91 -16.49 43.23
C SER A 378 -64.12 -17.20 44.34
N HIS A 379 -64.33 -16.82 45.61
CA HIS A 379 -63.70 -17.47 46.78
C HIS A 379 -63.94 -18.99 46.79
N TYR A 380 -65.07 -19.42 46.22
CA TYR A 380 -65.49 -20.82 46.14
C TYR A 380 -64.61 -21.71 45.23
N LEU A 381 -63.81 -21.14 44.31
CA LEU A 381 -62.94 -21.91 43.42
C LEU A 381 -61.48 -21.98 43.87
N ASN A 382 -61.07 -21.12 44.81
CA ASN A 382 -59.66 -20.94 45.17
C ASN A 382 -59.27 -21.57 46.52
N ALA A 383 -60.23 -21.86 47.40
CA ALA A 383 -59.99 -22.51 48.69
C ALA A 383 -60.82 -23.80 48.81
N ASN A 384 -60.24 -24.86 49.38
CA ASN A 384 -60.92 -26.16 49.54
C ASN A 384 -62.17 -26.07 50.41
N GLU A 385 -62.19 -25.13 51.35
CA GLU A 385 -63.36 -24.85 52.21
C GLU A 385 -64.55 -24.37 51.37
N GLY A 386 -64.31 -23.53 50.35
CA GLY A 386 -65.34 -23.06 49.43
C GLY A 386 -65.85 -24.14 48.47
N LEU A 387 -65.04 -25.16 48.16
CA LEU A 387 -65.49 -26.34 47.39
C LEU A 387 -66.38 -27.25 48.22
N LEU A 388 -66.09 -27.41 49.52
CA LEU A 388 -66.95 -28.15 50.46
C LEU A 388 -68.29 -27.45 50.67
N GLU A 389 -68.32 -26.11 50.69
CA GLU A 389 -69.56 -25.32 50.73
C GLU A 389 -70.40 -25.51 49.45
N ILE A 390 -69.76 -25.60 48.28
CA ILE A 390 -70.44 -25.94 47.03
C ILE A 390 -70.99 -27.37 47.10
N GLU A 391 -70.19 -28.33 47.53
CA GLU A 391 -70.60 -29.74 47.63
C GLU A 391 -71.75 -29.93 48.62
N ALA A 392 -71.71 -29.28 49.78
CA ALA A 392 -72.78 -29.33 50.78
C ALA A 392 -74.06 -28.59 50.32
N GLY A 393 -73.93 -27.59 49.45
CA GLY A 393 -75.06 -26.85 48.86
C GLY A 393 -75.79 -27.61 47.75
N HIS A 394 -75.20 -28.67 47.19
CA HIS A 394 -75.84 -29.52 46.19
C HIS A 394 -76.66 -30.63 46.85
N SER A 395 -77.98 -30.43 46.98
CA SER A 395 -78.89 -31.52 47.35
C SER A 395 -78.92 -32.59 46.25
N ALA A 396 -79.03 -33.87 46.62
CA ALA A 396 -78.95 -35.05 45.73
C ALA A 396 -80.05 -35.16 44.63
N SER A 397 -80.79 -34.07 44.35
CA SER A 397 -81.82 -33.99 43.31
C SER A 397 -81.30 -33.45 41.96
N ASP A 398 -80.07 -32.93 41.86
CA ASP A 398 -79.52 -32.34 40.64
C ASP A 398 -78.81 -33.36 39.71
N LEU A 399 -78.72 -34.63 40.10
CA LEU A 399 -78.20 -35.73 39.27
C LEU A 399 -79.31 -36.46 38.48
N LYS A 400 -80.13 -35.70 37.75
CA LYS A 400 -81.01 -36.24 36.68
C LYS A 400 -80.87 -35.38 35.42
N PRO A 401 -80.48 -35.95 34.27
CA PRO A 401 -80.48 -35.20 33.02
C PRO A 401 -81.91 -34.80 32.66
N TRP A 402 -82.18 -33.49 32.71
CA TRP A 402 -83.44 -32.90 32.27
C TRP A 402 -83.54 -33.01 30.74
N VAL A 403 -84.08 -34.12 30.24
CA VAL A 403 -84.59 -34.21 28.87
C VAL A 403 -85.98 -33.55 28.87
N LYS A 404 -86.10 -32.38 28.24
CA LYS A 404 -87.41 -31.77 27.94
C LYS A 404 -88.20 -32.73 27.05
N ARG A 405 -89.10 -33.51 27.66
CA ARG A 405 -90.16 -34.22 26.95
C ARG A 405 -91.21 -33.19 26.57
N HIS A 406 -91.41 -32.97 25.28
CA HIS A 406 -92.61 -32.30 24.79
C HIS A 406 -93.82 -33.19 25.14
N GLN A 407 -94.82 -32.61 25.80
CA GLN A 407 -96.08 -33.30 26.07
C GLN A 407 -96.84 -33.51 24.75
N PRO A 408 -97.32 -34.74 24.45
CA PRO A 408 -98.37 -34.93 23.46
C PRO A 408 -99.73 -34.67 24.12
N GLU A 409 -100.56 -33.88 23.45
CA GLU A 409 -101.95 -33.63 23.85
C GLU A 409 -102.74 -34.95 23.89
N VAL A 410 -103.53 -35.05 24.95
CA VAL A 410 -104.38 -36.16 25.36
C VAL A 410 -105.49 -36.40 24.33
N ILE A 411 -105.58 -37.61 23.77
CA ILE A 411 -106.87 -38.14 23.28
C ILE A 411 -107.02 -39.58 23.77
N ASN A 412 -107.95 -39.73 24.72
CA ASN A 412 -108.34 -40.95 25.40
C ASN A 412 -108.59 -42.12 24.44
N LYS A 413 -107.95 -43.26 24.71
CA LYS A 413 -108.33 -44.54 24.14
C LYS A 413 -108.33 -45.66 25.19
N VAL A 414 -109.53 -45.97 25.68
CA VAL A 414 -109.89 -47.15 26.49
C VAL A 414 -109.64 -48.45 25.71
N ILE A 415 -109.01 -49.41 26.38
CA ILE A 415 -108.62 -50.75 25.94
C ILE A 415 -109.85 -51.66 25.80
N SER A 416 -109.93 -52.46 24.73
CA SER A 416 -110.57 -53.82 24.73
C SER A 416 -110.12 -54.63 23.45
N PRO A 417 -110.26 -55.99 23.40
CA PRO A 417 -109.19 -57.00 23.19
C PRO A 417 -109.20 -57.72 21.80
N PRO A 418 -108.33 -58.73 21.51
CA PRO A 418 -107.98 -59.16 20.15
C PRO A 418 -108.89 -60.27 19.58
N GLU A 419 -109.20 -60.20 18.28
CA GLU A 419 -109.86 -61.30 17.53
C GLU A 419 -109.01 -61.75 16.33
N CYS A 420 -108.44 -62.94 16.48
CA CYS A 420 -108.45 -64.07 15.56
C CYS A 420 -107.53 -64.09 14.29
N PRO A 421 -106.52 -65.01 14.25
CA PRO A 421 -105.58 -65.21 13.14
C PRO A 421 -106.19 -65.52 11.76
N GLU A 422 -107.45 -65.95 11.69
CA GLU A 422 -108.15 -66.36 10.47
C GLU A 422 -108.45 -65.18 9.52
N ILE A 423 -108.62 -63.97 10.07
CA ILE A 423 -108.84 -62.75 9.29
C ILE A 423 -107.52 -62.26 8.66
N GLU A 424 -106.38 -62.57 9.27
CA GLU A 424 -105.06 -62.29 8.71
C GLU A 424 -104.75 -63.21 7.52
N MET A 425 -105.15 -64.49 7.58
CA MET A 425 -105.04 -65.43 6.47
C MET A 425 -105.84 -64.99 5.24
N LEU A 426 -107.06 -64.48 5.43
CA LEU A 426 -107.88 -63.95 4.32
C LEU A 426 -107.29 -62.67 3.69
N LYS A 427 -106.65 -61.83 4.50
CA LYS A 427 -105.93 -60.63 4.05
C LYS A 427 -104.64 -61.00 3.30
N THR A 428 -103.99 -62.11 3.65
CA THR A 428 -102.87 -62.67 2.87
C THR A 428 -103.31 -63.37 1.58
N TYR A 429 -104.51 -63.95 1.51
CA TYR A 429 -105.04 -64.50 0.25
C TYR A 429 -105.34 -63.42 -0.80
N LYS A 430 -105.70 -62.21 -0.32
CA LYS A 430 -105.76 -61.00 -1.15
C LYS A 430 -104.39 -60.43 -1.51
N ALA A 431 -103.30 -60.80 -0.81
CA ALA A 431 -101.93 -60.52 -1.26
C ALA A 431 -101.76 -60.99 -2.71
N LEU A 432 -102.10 -62.23 -3.00
CA LEU A 432 -101.54 -62.83 -4.19
C LEU A 432 -102.26 -62.38 -5.48
N ARG A 433 -103.52 -61.95 -5.37
CA ARG A 433 -104.37 -61.56 -6.50
C ARG A 433 -104.09 -60.15 -7.03
N GLU A 434 -103.73 -59.21 -6.15
CA GLU A 434 -103.39 -57.84 -6.53
C GLU A 434 -101.94 -57.75 -7.03
N GLU A 435 -101.07 -58.65 -6.60
CA GLU A 435 -99.67 -58.73 -7.01
C GLU A 435 -99.46 -59.31 -8.42
N GLU A 436 -100.30 -60.25 -8.90
CA GLU A 436 -100.29 -60.71 -10.31
C GLU A 436 -100.66 -59.57 -11.29
N ASN A 437 -101.62 -58.72 -10.92
CA ASN A 437 -102.07 -57.61 -11.76
C ASN A 437 -101.04 -56.46 -11.83
N MET A 438 -100.16 -56.35 -10.83
CA MET A 438 -99.09 -55.33 -10.74
C MET A 438 -97.78 -55.70 -11.47
N GLN A 439 -97.63 -56.92 -12.00
CA GLN A 439 -96.42 -57.34 -12.73
C GLN A 439 -96.39 -56.92 -14.21
N LYS A 440 -97.50 -56.47 -14.80
CA LYS A 440 -97.57 -56.01 -16.22
C LYS A 440 -97.03 -54.58 -16.47
N GLY A 441 -96.49 -53.88 -15.47
CA GLY A 441 -96.17 -52.43 -15.56
C GLY A 441 -94.76 -51.97 -15.16
N LYS A 442 -93.70 -52.78 -15.27
CA LYS A 442 -92.33 -52.38 -14.88
C LYS A 442 -91.53 -51.70 -16.01
N ARG A 443 -91.44 -50.36 -15.97
CA ARG A 443 -90.25 -49.58 -16.38
C ARG A 443 -89.72 -48.85 -15.13
N PHE A 444 -88.49 -49.15 -14.71
CA PHE A 444 -87.74 -48.46 -13.64
C PHE A 444 -87.40 -47.01 -14.06
N PRO A 445 -87.10 -46.01 -13.18
CA PRO A 445 -86.08 -46.15 -12.11
C PRO A 445 -86.16 -45.23 -10.85
N VAL A 446 -85.13 -45.41 -10.01
CA VAL A 446 -84.52 -44.50 -9.00
C VAL A 446 -84.99 -44.59 -7.54
N LYS A 447 -84.05 -45.10 -6.73
CA LYS A 447 -84.01 -45.16 -5.27
C LYS A 447 -84.28 -43.80 -4.63
N ARG A 448 -85.23 -43.72 -3.69
CA ARG A 448 -85.23 -42.70 -2.63
C ARG A 448 -85.40 -43.37 -1.26
N LYS A 449 -84.58 -42.91 -0.33
CA LYS A 449 -84.31 -43.48 0.99
C LYS A 449 -85.57 -43.48 1.87
N LYS A 450 -85.76 -44.55 2.62
CA LYS A 450 -86.84 -44.76 3.59
C LYS A 450 -86.78 -43.70 4.70
N SER A 451 -87.90 -43.03 4.95
CA SER A 451 -88.20 -42.33 6.20
C SER A 451 -88.82 -43.29 7.22
N VAL A 452 -88.47 -43.07 8.48
CA VAL A 452 -88.83 -43.82 9.70
C VAL A 452 -90.36 -43.86 9.92
N PRO A 453 -90.94 -44.96 10.45
CA PRO A 453 -92.39 -45.07 10.66
C PRO A 453 -92.83 -44.52 12.02
N ASP A 454 -93.74 -43.55 12.01
CA ASP A 454 -94.56 -43.16 13.17
C ASP A 454 -95.63 -44.23 13.45
N LYS A 455 -95.70 -44.65 14.72
CA LYS A 455 -96.69 -45.62 15.24
C LYS A 455 -98.10 -45.00 15.19
N ARG A 456 -99.03 -45.65 14.50
CA ARG A 456 -100.47 -45.31 14.51
C ARG A 456 -101.20 -46.12 15.59
N GLU A 457 -101.76 -45.46 16.58
CA GLU A 457 -102.69 -46.05 17.54
C GLU A 457 -104.13 -46.07 16.95
N LYS A 458 -104.76 -47.25 16.92
CA LYS A 458 -106.13 -47.47 16.38
C LYS A 458 -107.21 -46.71 17.17
N PRO A 459 -108.26 -46.16 16.51
CA PRO A 459 -109.60 -45.86 17.02
C PRO A 459 -110.08 -46.54 18.30
N VAL A 460 -110.65 -45.88 19.31
CA VAL A 460 -111.54 -46.61 20.24
C VAL A 460 -112.91 -46.76 19.62
N THR A 461 -113.50 -47.94 19.79
CA THR A 461 -114.84 -48.29 19.33
C THR A 461 -115.88 -47.41 20.04
N ARG A 462 -116.61 -46.64 19.24
CA ARG A 462 -117.80 -45.90 19.68
C ARG A 462 -118.90 -46.92 20.06
N PRO A 463 -119.78 -46.60 21.02
CA PRO A 463 -120.96 -47.42 21.29
C PRO A 463 -121.86 -47.52 20.04
N VAL A 464 -122.65 -48.60 19.94
CA VAL A 464 -123.56 -48.87 18.82
C VAL A 464 -124.52 -47.69 18.62
N THR A 465 -124.31 -46.95 17.54
CA THR A 465 -125.23 -45.92 17.04
C THR A 465 -126.47 -46.59 16.42
N PRO A 466 -127.67 -46.02 16.60
CA PRO A 466 -128.93 -46.55 16.08
C PRO A 466 -128.91 -46.74 14.56
N VAL A 467 -129.52 -47.84 14.11
CA VAL A 467 -129.72 -48.19 12.70
C VAL A 467 -130.64 -47.15 12.05
N VAL A 468 -130.14 -46.48 11.01
CA VAL A 468 -130.96 -45.73 10.05
C VAL A 468 -131.43 -46.74 9.00
N GLU A 469 -132.71 -46.70 8.63
CA GLU A 469 -133.30 -47.59 7.61
C GLU A 469 -132.48 -47.54 6.31
N GLU A 470 -132.16 -48.71 5.77
CA GLU A 470 -131.48 -48.87 4.49
C GLU A 470 -132.35 -48.21 3.39
N PRO A 471 -131.80 -47.28 2.58
CA PRO A 471 -132.47 -46.80 1.38
C PRO A 471 -132.76 -47.97 0.43
N PRO A 472 -133.83 -47.90 -0.38
CA PRO A 472 -134.20 -49.00 -1.27
C PRO A 472 -133.07 -49.38 -2.23
N GLU A 473 -132.89 -50.68 -2.48
CA GLU A 473 -131.88 -51.24 -3.38
C GLU A 473 -131.95 -50.57 -4.77
N GLY A 474 -130.92 -49.77 -5.11
CA GLY A 474 -130.74 -49.15 -6.43
C GLY A 474 -130.16 -47.73 -6.43
N ASP A 475 -130.44 -46.91 -5.42
CA ASP A 475 -129.96 -45.51 -5.39
C ASP A 475 -128.45 -45.41 -5.11
N GLU A 476 -127.90 -46.35 -4.34
CA GLU A 476 -126.46 -46.42 -4.08
C GLU A 476 -125.64 -46.68 -5.35
N GLU A 477 -126.15 -47.49 -6.28
CA GLU A 477 -125.48 -47.77 -7.55
C GLU A 477 -125.45 -46.52 -8.45
N ILE A 478 -126.53 -45.75 -8.44
CA ILE A 478 -126.65 -44.48 -9.15
C ILE A 478 -125.67 -43.45 -8.55
N GLU A 479 -125.61 -43.33 -7.22
CA GLU A 479 -124.67 -42.44 -6.55
C GLU A 479 -123.21 -42.87 -6.78
N LEU A 480 -122.90 -44.16 -6.73
CA LEU A 480 -121.56 -44.69 -7.01
C LEU A 480 -121.15 -44.43 -8.46
N ALA A 481 -122.07 -44.60 -9.42
CA ALA A 481 -121.83 -44.27 -10.83
C ALA A 481 -121.59 -42.77 -11.03
N VAL A 482 -122.37 -41.91 -10.37
CA VAL A 482 -122.18 -40.44 -10.39
C VAL A 482 -120.84 -40.06 -9.77
N ILE A 483 -120.44 -40.66 -8.65
CA ILE A 483 -119.13 -40.45 -8.03
C ILE A 483 -118.00 -40.91 -8.96
N HIS A 484 -118.17 -42.02 -9.68
CA HIS A 484 -117.19 -42.51 -10.64
C HIS A 484 -117.05 -41.56 -11.83
N LEU A 485 -118.16 -41.06 -12.38
CA LEU A 485 -118.16 -40.01 -13.40
C LEU A 485 -117.48 -38.73 -12.90
N GLN A 486 -117.76 -38.31 -11.67
CA GLN A 486 -117.14 -37.13 -11.08
C GLN A 486 -115.63 -37.31 -10.91
N LYS A 487 -115.17 -38.49 -10.48
CA LYS A 487 -113.74 -38.83 -10.38
C LYS A 487 -113.06 -38.83 -11.76
N LEU A 488 -113.71 -39.40 -12.77
CA LEU A 488 -113.19 -39.42 -14.14
C LEU A 488 -113.08 -37.99 -14.70
N LEU A 489 -114.09 -37.15 -14.54
CA LEU A 489 -114.06 -35.76 -14.99
C LEU A 489 -112.99 -34.94 -14.26
N ARG A 490 -112.84 -35.11 -12.94
CA ARG A 490 -111.77 -34.47 -12.17
C ARG A 490 -110.39 -34.94 -12.66
N GLY A 491 -110.19 -36.24 -12.83
CA GLY A 491 -108.95 -36.81 -13.35
C GLY A 491 -108.61 -36.32 -14.75
N ARG A 492 -109.60 -36.30 -15.66
CA ARG A 492 -109.45 -35.77 -17.03
C ARG A 492 -109.13 -34.28 -17.02
N SER A 493 -109.73 -33.50 -16.12
CA SER A 493 -109.44 -32.06 -15.99
C SER A 493 -108.02 -31.78 -15.49
N ILE A 494 -107.51 -32.59 -14.57
CA ILE A 494 -106.14 -32.47 -14.05
C ILE A 494 -105.14 -32.87 -15.14
N GLN A 495 -105.40 -33.97 -15.84
CA GLN A 495 -104.58 -34.39 -16.98
C GLN A 495 -104.57 -33.32 -18.06
N TYR A 496 -105.73 -32.75 -18.41
CA TYR A 496 -105.80 -31.67 -19.40
C TYR A 496 -105.03 -30.42 -18.96
N LYS A 497 -105.11 -30.03 -17.68
CA LYS A 497 -104.30 -28.93 -17.12
C LYS A 497 -102.80 -29.24 -17.19
N MET A 498 -102.39 -30.47 -16.91
CA MET A 498 -101.00 -30.89 -16.99
C MET A 498 -100.49 -30.92 -18.44
N PHE A 499 -101.27 -31.48 -19.37
CA PHE A 499 -100.93 -31.49 -20.80
C PHE A 499 -100.83 -30.08 -21.35
N LYS A 500 -101.81 -29.22 -21.05
CA LYS A 500 -101.77 -27.80 -21.43
C LYS A 500 -100.58 -27.06 -20.80
N GLY A 501 -100.24 -27.37 -19.55
CA GLY A 501 -99.04 -26.84 -18.89
C GLY A 501 -97.74 -27.29 -19.56
N MET A 502 -97.66 -28.57 -19.94
CA MET A 502 -96.52 -29.11 -20.67
C MET A 502 -96.39 -28.50 -22.06
N GLU A 503 -97.50 -28.34 -22.79
CA GLU A 503 -97.54 -27.67 -24.11
C GLU A 503 -97.09 -26.21 -23.99
N ASN A 504 -97.60 -25.47 -23.00
CA ASN A 504 -97.20 -24.09 -22.75
C ASN A 504 -95.72 -23.94 -22.36
N HIS A 505 -95.08 -24.98 -21.82
CA HIS A 505 -93.68 -24.95 -21.35
C HIS A 505 -92.75 -25.83 -22.17
N LEU A 506 -93.20 -26.31 -23.33
CA LEU A 506 -92.45 -27.26 -24.14
C LEU A 506 -91.16 -26.65 -24.68
N GLU A 507 -91.20 -25.37 -25.05
CA GLU A 507 -90.03 -24.61 -25.52
C GLU A 507 -88.99 -24.46 -24.42
N LEU A 508 -89.38 -24.01 -23.22
CA LEU A 508 -88.50 -23.90 -22.06
C LEU A 508 -87.83 -25.25 -21.70
N LEU A 509 -88.59 -26.35 -21.78
CA LEU A 509 -88.05 -27.68 -21.52
C LEU A 509 -87.01 -28.10 -22.57
N ARG A 510 -87.20 -27.73 -23.84
CA ARG A 510 -86.21 -27.96 -24.90
C ARG A 510 -84.97 -27.11 -24.67
N GLU A 511 -85.14 -25.84 -24.32
CA GLU A 511 -84.05 -24.92 -24.01
C GLU A 511 -83.20 -25.38 -22.82
N LEU A 512 -83.83 -25.79 -21.71
CA LEU A 512 -83.11 -26.29 -20.54
C LEU A 512 -82.31 -27.55 -20.84
N ARG A 513 -82.82 -28.43 -21.71
CA ARG A 513 -82.11 -29.64 -22.14
C ARG A 513 -80.91 -29.32 -23.04
N THR A 514 -81.02 -28.33 -23.94
CA THR A 514 -79.89 -27.91 -24.79
C THR A 514 -78.84 -27.12 -24.01
N VAL A 515 -79.25 -26.27 -23.06
CA VAL A 515 -78.33 -25.52 -22.19
C VAL A 515 -77.50 -26.46 -21.32
N HIS A 516 -78.11 -27.53 -20.80
CA HIS A 516 -77.38 -28.55 -20.02
C HIS A 516 -76.38 -29.35 -20.87
N ALA A 517 -76.66 -29.58 -22.16
CA ALA A 517 -75.72 -30.24 -23.07
C ALA A 517 -74.49 -29.35 -23.36
N LEU A 518 -74.71 -28.06 -23.62
CA LEU A 518 -73.63 -27.09 -23.86
C LEU A 518 -72.74 -26.87 -22.62
N GLN A 519 -73.31 -26.95 -21.41
CA GLN A 519 -72.56 -26.78 -20.17
C GLN A 519 -71.50 -27.87 -19.95
N TRP A 520 -71.73 -29.09 -20.45
CA TRP A 520 -70.74 -30.17 -20.36
C TRP A 520 -69.54 -29.93 -21.28
N GLU A 521 -69.80 -29.53 -22.52
CA GLU A 521 -68.74 -29.21 -23.49
C GLU A 521 -67.90 -28.01 -23.05
N GLU A 522 -68.53 -26.99 -22.46
CA GLU A 522 -67.83 -25.82 -21.92
C GLU A 522 -66.93 -26.19 -20.73
N GLN A 523 -67.35 -27.14 -19.88
CA GLN A 523 -66.52 -27.63 -18.77
C GLN A 523 -65.31 -28.43 -19.25
N GLU A 524 -65.45 -29.24 -20.30
CA GLU A 524 -64.34 -30.00 -20.87
C GLU A 524 -63.33 -29.08 -21.58
N LEU A 525 -63.79 -28.07 -22.31
CA LEU A 525 -62.93 -27.04 -22.89
C LEU A 525 -62.14 -26.29 -21.79
N GLN A 526 -62.81 -25.93 -20.69
CA GLN A 526 -62.13 -25.29 -19.55
C GLN A 526 -61.10 -26.20 -18.87
N LYS A 527 -61.27 -27.53 -18.89
CA LYS A 527 -60.26 -28.47 -18.37
C LYS A 527 -59.07 -28.55 -19.32
N ALA A 528 -59.30 -28.68 -20.62
CA ALA A 528 -58.26 -28.67 -21.64
C ALA A 528 -57.44 -27.37 -21.61
N ASP A 529 -58.10 -26.22 -21.48
CA ASP A 529 -57.44 -24.92 -21.33
C ASP A 529 -56.58 -24.85 -20.06
N LYS A 530 -57.07 -25.40 -18.94
CA LYS A 530 -56.29 -25.48 -17.70
C LYS A 530 -55.05 -26.35 -17.86
N GLU A 531 -55.17 -27.51 -18.49
CA GLU A 531 -54.05 -28.42 -18.74
C GLU A 531 -53.01 -27.77 -19.68
N LEU A 532 -53.45 -27.08 -20.73
CA LEU A 532 -52.59 -26.31 -21.61
C LEU A 532 -51.88 -25.16 -20.87
N VAL A 533 -52.58 -24.43 -20.00
CA VAL A 533 -51.96 -23.39 -19.17
C VAL A 533 -50.95 -23.98 -18.18
N MET A 534 -51.20 -25.17 -17.63
CA MET A 534 -50.28 -25.82 -16.70
C MET A 534 -49.02 -26.32 -17.40
N THR A 535 -49.14 -26.95 -18.57
CA THR A 535 -47.98 -27.38 -19.38
C THR A 535 -47.13 -26.19 -19.82
N LEU A 536 -47.75 -25.08 -20.23
CA LEU A 536 -47.03 -23.85 -20.56
C LEU A 536 -46.31 -23.23 -19.35
N LYS A 537 -46.92 -23.29 -18.15
CA LYS A 537 -46.27 -22.84 -16.92
C LYS A 537 -45.06 -23.71 -16.59
N GLU A 538 -45.19 -25.02 -16.67
CA GLU A 538 -44.09 -25.96 -16.42
C GLU A 538 -42.92 -25.75 -17.39
N GLN A 539 -43.21 -25.53 -18.68
CA GLN A 539 -42.18 -25.20 -19.67
C GLN A 539 -41.48 -23.87 -19.36
N ARG A 540 -42.25 -22.83 -19.03
CA ARG A 540 -41.68 -21.53 -18.65
C ARG A 540 -40.83 -21.63 -17.40
N ASP A 541 -41.25 -22.40 -16.40
CA ASP A 541 -40.54 -22.53 -15.14
C ASP A 541 -39.26 -23.38 -15.34
N LYS A 542 -39.28 -24.42 -16.18
CA LYS A 542 -38.07 -25.15 -16.62
C LYS A 542 -37.06 -24.22 -17.30
N HIS A 543 -37.51 -23.42 -18.28
CA HIS A 543 -36.63 -22.45 -18.93
C HIS A 543 -36.06 -21.42 -17.96
N ARG A 544 -36.85 -20.94 -17.00
CA ARG A 544 -36.35 -20.03 -15.96
C ARG A 544 -35.28 -20.70 -15.08
N HIS A 545 -35.43 -21.98 -14.76
CA HIS A 545 -34.43 -22.72 -14.00
C HIS A 545 -33.14 -22.92 -14.80
N GLU A 546 -33.25 -23.29 -16.07
CA GLU A 546 -32.11 -23.39 -17.01
C GLU A 546 -31.38 -22.05 -17.11
N THR A 547 -32.08 -20.95 -17.39
CA THR A 547 -31.46 -19.62 -17.49
C THR A 547 -30.84 -19.19 -16.17
N SER A 548 -31.48 -19.48 -15.03
CA SER A 548 -30.91 -19.13 -13.72
C SER A 548 -29.63 -19.92 -13.41
N GLN A 549 -29.57 -21.18 -13.86
CA GLN A 549 -28.38 -22.03 -13.69
C GLN A 549 -27.24 -21.57 -14.61
N GLU A 550 -27.55 -21.21 -15.85
CA GLU A 550 -26.60 -20.61 -16.79
C GLU A 550 -26.07 -19.28 -16.24
N GLU A 551 -26.94 -18.38 -15.79
CA GLU A 551 -26.56 -17.11 -15.16
C GLU A 551 -25.70 -17.32 -13.92
N ALA A 552 -26.01 -18.29 -13.07
CA ALA A 552 -25.21 -18.62 -11.90
C ALA A 552 -23.81 -19.14 -12.27
N SER A 553 -23.71 -19.98 -13.31
CA SER A 553 -22.43 -20.48 -13.81
C SER A 553 -21.57 -19.37 -14.43
N GLN A 554 -22.19 -18.48 -15.21
CA GLN A 554 -21.53 -17.31 -15.79
C GLN A 554 -21.07 -16.32 -14.72
N ALA A 555 -21.92 -16.05 -13.72
CA ALA A 555 -21.56 -15.20 -12.59
C ALA A 555 -20.39 -15.78 -11.77
N GLY A 556 -20.31 -17.11 -11.65
CA GLY A 556 -19.18 -17.79 -11.01
C GLY A 556 -17.87 -17.60 -11.77
N LEU A 557 -17.89 -17.77 -13.10
CA LEU A 557 -16.71 -17.56 -13.96
C LEU A 557 -16.23 -16.10 -13.92
N VAL A 558 -17.15 -15.15 -14.11
CA VAL A 558 -16.86 -13.72 -14.04
C VAL A 558 -16.36 -13.33 -12.64
N GLY A 559 -16.94 -13.93 -11.59
CA GLY A 559 -16.50 -13.73 -10.22
C GLY A 559 -15.05 -14.17 -10.00
N ALA A 560 -14.65 -15.34 -10.52
CA ALA A 560 -13.29 -15.85 -10.42
C ALA A 560 -12.28 -14.97 -11.19
N GLU A 561 -12.63 -14.53 -12.40
CA GLU A 561 -11.78 -13.61 -13.16
C GLU A 561 -11.61 -12.26 -12.45
N LEU A 562 -12.70 -11.70 -11.91
CA LEU A 562 -12.65 -10.48 -11.10
C LEU A 562 -11.83 -10.66 -9.83
N GLU A 563 -11.92 -11.81 -9.16
CA GLU A 563 -11.11 -12.13 -7.99
C GLU A 563 -9.62 -12.15 -8.35
N HIS A 564 -9.24 -12.81 -9.44
CA HIS A 564 -7.85 -12.83 -9.91
C HIS A 564 -7.34 -11.43 -10.30
N LEU A 565 -8.17 -10.63 -10.97
CA LEU A 565 -7.83 -9.25 -11.32
C LEU A 565 -7.64 -8.38 -10.07
N PHE A 566 -8.54 -8.46 -9.10
CA PHE A 566 -8.42 -7.70 -7.86
C PHE A 566 -7.24 -8.16 -7.01
N ASP A 567 -6.96 -9.45 -6.97
CA ASP A 567 -5.77 -9.99 -6.29
C ASP A 567 -4.49 -9.47 -6.95
N ALA A 568 -4.39 -9.52 -8.29
CA ALA A 568 -3.25 -8.98 -9.04
C ALA A 568 -3.07 -7.47 -8.82
N LEU A 569 -4.16 -6.69 -8.89
CA LEU A 569 -4.11 -5.25 -8.64
C LEU A 569 -3.75 -4.93 -7.19
N SER A 570 -4.22 -5.72 -6.23
CA SER A 570 -3.89 -5.56 -4.81
C SER A 570 -2.40 -5.82 -4.55
N LYS A 571 -1.84 -6.88 -5.15
CA LYS A 571 -0.41 -7.22 -5.09
C LYS A 571 0.44 -6.13 -5.76
N GLY A 572 0.03 -5.65 -6.94
CA GLY A 572 0.71 -4.55 -7.62
C GLY A 572 0.71 -3.25 -6.80
N LEU A 573 -0.40 -2.95 -6.11
CA LEU A 573 -0.47 -1.79 -5.21
C LEU A 573 0.47 -1.95 -4.00
N ILE A 574 0.53 -3.14 -3.40
CA ILE A 574 1.46 -3.45 -2.31
C ILE A 574 2.90 -3.28 -2.80
N HIS A 575 3.23 -3.82 -3.97
CA HIS A 575 4.56 -3.70 -4.57
C HIS A 575 4.98 -2.23 -4.77
N LEU A 576 4.11 -1.40 -5.37
CA LEU A 576 4.37 0.04 -5.54
C LEU A 576 4.54 0.77 -4.20
N GLN A 577 3.81 0.35 -3.17
CA GLN A 577 3.97 0.92 -1.84
C GLN A 577 5.30 0.52 -1.20
N GLU A 578 5.75 -0.71 -1.44
CA GLU A 578 7.04 -1.23 -1.01
C GLU A 578 8.19 -0.52 -1.73
N GLU A 579 8.13 -0.33 -3.04
CA GLU A 579 9.12 0.44 -3.81
C GLU A 579 9.27 1.88 -3.29
N ARG A 580 8.16 2.55 -2.95
CA ARG A 580 8.22 3.90 -2.37
C ARG A 580 8.88 3.89 -0.99
N ARG A 581 8.66 2.85 -0.20
CA ARG A 581 9.29 2.70 1.12
C ARG A 581 10.78 2.42 0.98
N THR A 582 11.18 1.52 0.10
CA THR A 582 12.60 1.22 -0.15
C THR A 582 13.33 2.45 -0.66
N HIS A 583 12.74 3.19 -1.59
CA HIS A 583 13.31 4.46 -2.06
C HIS A 583 13.52 5.48 -0.92
N ALA A 584 12.54 5.63 -0.02
CA ALA A 584 12.69 6.52 1.13
C ALA A 584 13.84 6.09 2.06
N PHE A 585 14.03 4.78 2.27
CA PHE A 585 15.16 4.27 3.05
C PHE A 585 16.50 4.47 2.35
N ILE A 586 16.57 4.32 1.03
CA ILE A 586 17.78 4.61 0.24
C ILE A 586 18.20 6.06 0.45
N LEU A 587 17.27 7.01 0.33
CA LEU A 587 17.57 8.43 0.53
C LEU A 587 18.09 8.76 1.95
N LEU A 588 17.51 8.14 2.98
CA LEU A 588 17.98 8.31 4.36
C LEU A 588 19.36 7.69 4.55
N ALA A 589 19.59 6.48 4.04
CA ALA A 589 20.87 5.80 4.13
C ALA A 589 21.98 6.54 3.38
N GLU A 590 21.68 7.10 2.20
CA GLU A 590 22.61 7.96 1.47
C GLU A 590 22.96 9.21 2.26
N ARG A 591 21.98 9.84 2.90
CA ARG A 591 22.23 11.01 3.75
C ARG A 591 23.17 10.65 4.90
N ASP A 592 22.92 9.54 5.58
CA ASP A 592 23.78 9.08 6.69
C ASP A 592 25.17 8.70 6.21
N ARG A 593 25.29 8.06 5.03
CA ARG A 593 26.57 7.77 4.40
C ARG A 593 27.34 9.04 4.09
N ARG A 594 26.72 10.03 3.44
CA ARG A 594 27.34 11.34 3.14
C ARG A 594 27.79 12.06 4.42
N LEU A 595 27.01 11.98 5.50
CA LEU A 595 27.39 12.53 6.80
C LEU A 595 28.64 11.85 7.36
N ARG A 596 28.70 10.51 7.35
CA ARG A 596 29.88 9.77 7.82
C ARG A 596 31.11 10.02 6.95
N GLU A 597 30.96 10.06 5.62
CA GLU A 597 32.05 10.41 4.71
C GLU A 597 32.57 11.84 4.96
N ALA A 598 31.69 12.79 5.25
CA ALA A 598 32.08 14.15 5.64
C ALA A 598 32.82 14.18 7.00
N GLU A 599 32.36 13.42 7.98
CA GLU A 599 33.02 13.30 9.28
C GLU A 599 34.40 12.63 9.16
N GLU A 600 34.49 11.52 8.41
CA GLU A 600 35.74 10.81 8.16
C GLU A 600 36.73 11.65 7.34
N SER A 601 36.26 12.34 6.30
CA SER A 601 37.13 13.25 5.53
C SER A 601 37.64 14.41 6.38
N GLY A 602 36.82 14.93 7.30
CA GLY A 602 37.27 15.89 8.31
C GLY A 602 38.36 15.32 9.23
N ARG A 603 38.21 14.07 9.69
CA ARG A 603 39.24 13.38 10.50
C ARG A 603 40.53 13.14 9.70
N ARG A 604 40.43 12.65 8.46
CA ARG A 604 41.58 12.41 7.57
C ARG A 604 42.34 13.71 7.30
N GLN A 605 41.66 14.82 7.07
CA GLN A 605 42.32 16.12 6.90
C GLN A 605 43.10 16.56 8.15
N VAL A 606 42.57 16.30 9.35
CA VAL A 606 43.26 16.60 10.61
C VAL A 606 44.48 15.69 10.80
N GLU A 607 44.35 14.40 10.50
CA GLU A 607 45.45 13.44 10.56
C GLU A 607 46.54 13.76 9.54
N ASP A 608 46.18 14.09 8.29
CA ASP A 608 47.15 14.47 7.25
C ASP A 608 47.88 15.76 7.61
N ARG A 609 47.21 16.73 8.23
CA ARG A 609 47.87 17.93 8.76
C ARG A 609 48.88 17.58 9.84
N ARG A 610 48.51 16.72 10.80
CA ARG A 610 49.44 16.24 11.83
C ARG A 610 50.63 15.51 11.22
N ARG A 611 50.42 14.64 10.23
CA ARG A 611 51.53 13.95 9.53
C ARG A 611 52.47 14.93 8.84
N ARG A 612 51.94 15.97 8.18
CA ARG A 612 52.79 17.01 7.57
C ARG A 612 53.59 17.78 8.62
N GLU A 613 52.97 18.13 9.74
CA GLU A 613 53.67 18.76 10.87
C GLU A 613 54.77 17.84 11.42
N GLU A 614 54.48 16.55 11.61
CA GLU A 614 55.45 15.54 12.05
C GLU A 614 56.59 15.35 11.04
N ASP A 615 56.30 15.31 9.74
CA ASP A 615 57.29 15.20 8.67
C ASP A 615 58.18 16.44 8.56
N GLU A 616 57.62 17.64 8.77
CA GLU A 616 58.39 18.89 8.83
C GLU A 616 59.31 18.92 10.05
N ILE A 617 58.81 18.50 11.22
CA ILE A 617 59.63 18.36 12.43
C ILE A 617 60.75 17.34 12.19
N PHE A 618 60.42 16.18 11.61
CA PHE A 618 61.41 15.14 11.31
C PHE A 618 62.48 15.66 10.34
N ARG A 619 62.09 16.39 9.29
CA ARG A 619 63.02 17.00 8.34
C ARG A 619 63.96 18.01 9.00
N GLN A 620 63.43 18.86 9.88
CA GLN A 620 64.24 19.80 10.67
C GLN A 620 65.22 19.06 11.58
N VAL A 621 64.76 18.01 12.26
CA VAL A 621 65.63 17.18 13.12
C VAL A 621 66.74 16.53 12.29
N VAL A 622 66.44 15.95 11.14
CA VAL A 622 67.44 15.35 10.25
C VAL A 622 68.43 16.40 9.75
N GLN A 623 67.98 17.59 9.39
CA GLN A 623 68.85 18.68 8.98
C GLN A 623 69.81 19.07 10.11
N VAL A 624 69.32 19.25 11.34
CA VAL A 624 70.18 19.52 12.50
C VAL A 624 71.19 18.40 12.71
N HIS A 625 70.79 17.13 12.56
CA HIS A 625 71.74 16.01 12.66
C HIS A 625 72.81 16.07 11.56
N GLN A 626 72.44 16.37 10.32
CA GLN A 626 73.41 16.54 9.22
C GLN A 626 74.36 17.69 9.51
N GLU A 627 73.84 18.86 9.91
CA GLU A 627 74.66 20.02 10.30
C GLU A 627 75.61 19.69 11.46
N THR A 628 75.17 18.91 12.45
CA THR A 628 76.06 18.48 13.55
C THR A 628 77.14 17.49 13.10
N VAL A 629 76.83 16.61 12.15
CA VAL A 629 77.81 15.69 11.56
C VAL A 629 78.82 16.48 10.73
N ASP A 630 78.35 17.43 9.92
CA ASP A 630 79.20 18.28 9.10
C ASP A 630 80.14 19.13 9.96
N LEU A 631 79.64 19.79 11.01
CA LEU A 631 80.47 20.53 11.96
C LEU A 631 81.51 19.64 12.63
N TYR A 632 81.14 18.42 13.03
CA TYR A 632 82.07 17.47 13.63
C TYR A 632 83.16 17.03 12.64
N LEU A 633 82.81 16.80 11.38
CA LEU A 633 83.77 16.47 10.33
C LEU A 633 84.67 17.64 10.00
N GLU A 634 84.12 18.86 9.92
CA GLU A 634 84.88 20.09 9.73
C GLU A 634 85.90 20.28 10.84
N ASP A 635 85.52 20.12 12.11
CA ASP A 635 86.44 20.22 13.25
C ASP A 635 87.57 19.19 13.16
N ILE A 636 87.29 17.94 12.77
CA ILE A 636 88.32 16.91 12.57
C ILE A 636 89.25 17.28 11.41
N ILE A 637 88.70 17.74 10.30
CA ILE A 637 89.48 18.11 9.11
C ILE A 637 90.36 19.31 9.41
N LEU A 638 89.84 20.33 10.09
CA LEU A 638 90.61 21.51 10.51
C LEU A 638 91.72 21.10 11.48
N ALA A 639 91.42 20.29 12.50
CA ALA A 639 92.43 19.80 13.43
C ALA A 639 93.51 18.96 12.73
N ALA A 640 93.14 18.11 11.77
CA ALA A 640 94.08 17.32 10.99
C ALA A 640 94.93 18.21 10.06
N SER A 641 94.31 19.18 9.39
CA SER A 641 94.95 20.16 8.53
C SER A 641 96.00 20.96 9.31
N GLU A 642 95.62 21.52 10.46
CA GLU A 642 96.53 22.25 11.35
C GLU A 642 97.71 21.38 11.78
N GLN A 643 97.48 20.13 12.19
CA GLN A 643 98.56 19.21 12.54
C GLN A 643 99.48 18.90 11.35
N THR A 644 98.95 18.75 10.15
CA THR A 644 99.77 18.51 8.94
C THR A 644 100.55 19.74 8.54
N ALA A 645 99.93 20.92 8.60
CA ALA A 645 100.57 22.20 8.32
C ALA A 645 101.69 22.48 9.32
N ASP A 646 101.47 22.22 10.61
CA ASP A 646 102.49 22.34 11.66
C ASP A 646 103.66 21.38 11.43
N LYS A 647 103.40 20.13 11.03
CA LYS A 647 104.44 19.15 10.69
C LYS A 647 105.27 19.62 9.49
N GLN A 648 104.61 20.03 8.41
CA GLN A 648 105.28 20.56 7.21
C GLN A 648 106.09 21.82 7.53
N ALA A 649 105.53 22.75 8.30
CA ALA A 649 106.23 23.96 8.72
C ALA A 649 107.47 23.63 9.57
N ARG A 650 107.38 22.66 10.49
CA ARG A 650 108.55 22.19 11.27
C ARG A 650 109.60 21.54 10.37
N GLU A 651 109.19 20.70 9.42
CA GLU A 651 110.11 20.09 8.45
C GLU A 651 110.81 21.13 7.58
N GLU A 652 110.09 22.13 7.09
CA GLU A 652 110.67 23.25 6.34
C GLU A 652 111.63 24.09 7.20
N ILE A 653 111.25 24.41 8.44
CA ILE A 653 112.10 25.13 9.38
C ILE A 653 113.37 24.32 9.65
N HIS A 654 113.26 23.00 9.87
CA HIS A 654 114.42 22.14 10.06
C HIS A 654 115.30 22.06 8.81
N ARG A 655 114.72 21.98 7.61
CA ARG A 655 115.48 22.01 6.34
C ARG A 655 116.25 23.32 6.21
N ARG A 656 115.58 24.46 6.38
CA ARG A 656 116.22 25.79 6.33
C ARG A 656 117.26 25.97 7.43
N ALA A 657 117.00 25.47 8.63
CA ALA A 657 117.95 25.53 9.73
C ALA A 657 119.21 24.71 9.42
N LYS A 658 119.07 23.51 8.82
CA LYS A 658 120.21 22.73 8.32
C LYS A 658 120.98 23.48 7.25
N GLU A 659 120.30 24.03 6.24
CA GLU A 659 120.95 24.84 5.19
C GLU A 659 121.74 26.01 5.79
N VAL A 660 121.16 26.77 6.72
CA VAL A 660 121.84 27.88 7.40
C VAL A 660 123.01 27.39 8.25
N ASN A 661 122.84 26.26 8.94
CA ASN A 661 123.88 25.66 9.76
C ASN A 661 125.05 25.12 8.91
N ASP A 662 124.76 24.52 7.76
CA ASP A 662 125.75 24.05 6.79
C ASP A 662 126.51 25.23 6.18
N ILE A 663 125.81 26.35 5.87
CA ILE A 663 126.45 27.60 5.46
C ILE A 663 127.32 28.16 6.59
N ALA A 664 126.86 28.11 7.84
CA ALA A 664 127.62 28.58 9.00
C ALA A 664 128.88 27.74 9.21
N TYR A 665 128.79 26.41 9.17
CA TYR A 665 129.94 25.51 9.25
C TYR A 665 130.88 25.69 8.06
N ALA A 666 130.38 25.81 6.83
CA ALA A 666 131.21 26.09 5.66
C ALA A 666 131.91 27.46 5.77
N MET A 667 131.25 28.46 6.35
CA MET A 667 131.89 29.74 6.66
C MET A 667 132.90 29.64 7.81
N GLU A 668 132.73 28.71 8.74
CA GLU A 668 133.66 28.51 9.86
C GLU A 668 134.89 27.69 9.47
N GLU A 669 134.71 26.61 8.69
CA GLU A 669 135.78 25.77 8.16
C GLU A 669 136.71 26.52 7.18
N ASN A 670 136.18 27.52 6.45
CA ASN A 670 136.96 28.35 5.53
C ASN A 670 137.64 29.57 6.20
N ARG A 671 137.59 29.70 7.54
CA ARG A 671 138.19 30.85 8.26
C ARG A 671 139.68 30.69 8.51
N ASN A 672 140.39 31.81 8.39
CA ASN A 672 141.75 31.99 8.89
C ASN A 672 141.72 32.77 10.22
N ASP A 673 142.71 32.57 11.11
CA ASP A 673 142.80 33.22 12.43
C ASP A 673 142.62 34.75 12.35
N LEU A 674 143.18 35.39 11.31
CA LEU A 674 143.09 36.83 11.07
C LEU A 674 141.63 37.32 10.88
N GLN A 675 140.79 36.54 10.21
CA GLN A 675 139.38 36.89 9.99
C GLN A 675 138.53 36.72 11.26
N SER A 676 138.92 35.80 12.14
CA SER A 676 138.26 35.65 13.45
C SER A 676 138.55 36.83 14.37
N GLU A 677 139.78 37.35 14.36
CA GLU A 677 140.16 38.57 15.09
C GLU A 677 139.45 39.81 14.52
N GLU A 678 139.33 39.91 13.19
CA GLU A 678 138.60 41.00 12.53
C GLU A 678 137.12 41.00 12.93
N ILE A 679 136.44 39.84 12.91
CA ILE A 679 135.05 39.71 13.35
C ILE A 679 134.89 40.06 14.84
N VAL A 680 135.79 39.60 15.71
CA VAL A 680 135.76 39.96 17.15
C VAL A 680 135.98 41.45 17.33
N SER A 681 136.87 42.05 16.53
CA SER A 681 137.12 43.49 16.55
C SER A 681 135.89 44.26 16.09
N GLU A 682 135.20 43.85 15.02
CA GLU A 682 133.95 44.45 14.55
C GLU A 682 132.81 44.26 15.56
N LEU A 683 132.73 43.09 16.22
CA LEU A 683 131.75 42.83 17.27
C LEU A 683 132.01 43.77 18.46
N MET A 684 133.25 43.88 18.94
CA MET A 684 133.63 44.82 19.99
C MET A 684 133.40 46.28 19.56
N TYR A 685 133.68 46.62 18.30
CA TYR A 685 133.43 47.95 17.73
C TYR A 685 131.93 48.27 17.67
N SER A 686 131.08 47.28 17.37
CA SER A 686 129.63 47.41 17.37
C SER A 686 129.05 47.63 18.78
N PHE A 687 129.66 47.02 19.80
CA PHE A 687 129.31 47.28 21.21
C PHE A 687 129.79 48.64 21.71
N LEU A 688 130.93 49.14 21.22
CA LEU A 688 131.51 50.41 21.66
C LEU A 688 130.95 51.63 20.92
N ILE A 689 130.49 51.48 19.67
CA ILE A 689 129.98 52.58 18.84
C ILE A 689 128.58 52.23 18.30
N PRO A 690 127.51 52.75 18.94
CA PRO A 690 126.12 52.50 18.54
C PRO A 690 125.76 52.97 17.12
N GLU A 691 126.61 53.77 16.48
CA GLU A 691 126.39 54.28 15.13
C GLU A 691 126.40 53.17 14.07
N VAL A 692 127.19 52.12 14.27
CA VAL A 692 127.22 50.94 13.37
C VAL A 692 125.89 50.18 13.45
N GLU A 693 125.36 49.97 14.65
CA GLU A 693 124.05 49.36 14.84
C GLU A 693 122.93 50.23 14.27
N LYS A 694 122.98 51.55 14.44
CA LYS A 694 122.02 52.47 13.81
C LYS A 694 122.05 52.37 12.28
N ILE A 695 123.23 52.27 11.66
CA ILE A 695 123.37 52.09 10.21
C ILE A 695 122.81 50.72 9.79
N ALA A 696 123.13 49.65 10.52
CA ALA A 696 122.59 48.32 10.26
C ALA A 696 121.05 48.26 10.41
N VAL A 697 120.48 48.93 11.42
CA VAL A 697 119.02 49.08 11.57
C VAL A 697 118.44 49.90 10.43
N ARG A 698 119.05 51.01 10.02
CA ARG A 698 118.61 51.82 8.86
C ARG A 698 118.64 51.00 7.58
N GLN A 699 119.68 50.19 7.35
CA GLN A 699 119.76 49.29 6.19
C GLN A 699 118.69 48.20 6.25
N ARG A 700 118.41 47.60 7.42
CA ARG A 700 117.31 46.65 7.59
C ARG A 700 115.95 47.29 7.31
N VAL A 701 115.74 48.52 7.79
CA VAL A 701 114.53 49.30 7.48
C VAL A 701 114.45 49.58 5.98
N HIS A 702 115.55 49.98 5.34
CA HIS A 702 115.60 50.23 3.90
C HIS A 702 115.32 48.97 3.09
N GLN A 703 115.83 47.80 3.48
CA GLN A 703 115.53 46.52 2.83
C GLN A 703 114.05 46.12 2.99
N ARG A 704 113.46 46.32 4.16
CA ARG A 704 112.01 46.11 4.37
C ARG A 704 111.18 47.07 3.54
N GLN A 705 111.54 48.35 3.51
CA GLN A 705 110.92 49.35 2.65
C GLN A 705 111.06 48.99 1.18
N HIS A 706 112.22 48.48 0.76
CA HIS A 706 112.44 48.04 -0.62
C HIS A 706 111.55 46.86 -1.00
N ARG A 707 111.34 45.88 -0.11
CA ARG A 707 110.38 44.79 -0.33
C ARG A 707 108.94 45.30 -0.49
N HIS A 708 108.52 46.23 0.37
CA HIS A 708 107.19 46.84 0.25
C HIS A 708 107.04 47.69 -1.01
N LEU A 709 108.10 48.40 -1.42
CA LEU A 709 108.14 49.15 -2.68
C LEU A 709 108.11 48.21 -3.90
N GLN A 710 108.80 47.07 -3.86
CA GLN A 710 108.73 46.05 -4.91
C GLN A 710 107.34 45.43 -5.00
N ALA A 711 106.71 45.10 -3.86
CA ALA A 711 105.33 44.62 -3.82
C ALA A 711 104.36 45.68 -4.37
N ALA A 712 104.50 46.95 -3.97
CA ALA A 712 103.71 48.06 -4.50
C ALA A 712 103.92 48.23 -6.01
N ARG A 713 105.16 48.13 -6.50
CA ARG A 713 105.47 48.14 -7.93
C ARG A 713 104.81 46.98 -8.67
N SER A 714 104.88 45.76 -8.13
CA SER A 714 104.21 44.60 -8.75
C SER A 714 102.69 44.75 -8.80
N ILE A 715 102.08 45.41 -7.81
CA ILE A 715 100.64 45.69 -7.79
C ILE A 715 100.29 46.81 -8.79
N ILE A 716 101.13 47.83 -8.91
CA ILE A 716 100.94 48.92 -9.89
C ILE A 716 101.15 48.41 -11.33
N GLU A 717 102.16 47.56 -11.56
CA GLU A 717 102.41 46.93 -12.86
C GLU A 717 101.26 45.96 -13.20
N GLY A 718 100.80 45.13 -12.26
CA GLY A 718 99.60 44.31 -12.45
C GLY A 718 98.33 45.13 -12.70
N ALA A 719 98.15 46.26 -12.01
CA ALA A 719 97.03 47.18 -12.25
C ALA A 719 97.15 47.93 -13.58
N ALA A 720 98.38 48.24 -14.03
CA ALA A 720 98.66 48.87 -15.31
C ALA A 720 98.37 47.91 -16.47
N GLU A 721 98.72 46.63 -16.35
CA GLU A 721 98.35 45.56 -17.29
C GLU A 721 96.82 45.38 -17.39
N HIS A 722 96.10 45.48 -16.26
CA HIS A 722 94.63 45.48 -16.25
C HIS A 722 94.01 46.77 -16.85
N SER A 723 94.72 47.90 -16.83
CA SER A 723 94.26 49.18 -17.42
C SER A 723 94.66 49.37 -18.90
N GLY A 724 95.60 48.57 -19.41
CA GLY A 724 96.13 48.66 -20.78
C GLY A 724 95.21 48.17 -21.89
N ILE A 725 94.07 47.55 -21.57
CA ILE A 725 93.11 47.02 -22.56
C ILE A 725 92.23 48.13 -23.19
N LEU A 726 92.28 49.38 -22.70
CA LEU A 726 91.39 50.47 -23.15
C LEU A 726 92.07 51.64 -23.89
N SER A 727 93.34 51.53 -24.27
CA SER A 727 94.01 52.57 -25.07
C SER A 727 94.75 51.99 -26.28
N THR A 728 94.03 51.29 -27.15
CA THR A 728 94.50 50.96 -28.51
C THR A 728 93.83 51.88 -29.53
N LEU A 729 94.37 53.09 -29.71
CA LEU A 729 94.27 53.83 -30.97
C LEU A 729 95.30 54.97 -30.96
N MET A 730 96.24 54.88 -31.91
CA MET A 730 97.24 55.89 -32.28
C MET A 730 98.50 55.97 -31.42
N SER A 731 99.51 55.18 -31.75
CA SER A 731 100.78 55.71 -32.24
C SER A 731 101.71 54.57 -32.66
N SER A 732 102.03 54.59 -33.94
CA SER A 732 103.00 53.76 -34.63
C SER A 732 104.42 54.30 -34.42
N GLN A 733 105.38 53.37 -34.29
CA GLN A 733 106.77 53.37 -34.77
C GLN A 733 107.88 53.14 -33.73
N LEU A 734 108.71 52.15 -34.09
CA LEU A 734 110.11 51.87 -33.72
C LEU A 734 110.28 51.20 -32.33
N THR A 735 110.79 49.97 -32.17
CA THR A 735 111.85 49.27 -32.92
C THR A 735 111.82 47.76 -32.57
N CYS A 736 112.09 46.86 -33.52
CA CYS A 736 112.40 45.42 -33.30
C CYS A 736 113.92 45.24 -33.01
N PRO A 737 114.50 44.02 -32.84
CA PRO A 737 113.97 42.70 -32.42
C PRO A 737 114.88 41.96 -31.39
N SER A 738 114.43 40.79 -30.90
CA SER A 738 115.19 39.51 -30.82
C SER A 738 115.03 38.75 -29.49
N GLU A 739 114.97 37.42 -29.60
CA GLU A 739 115.17 36.36 -28.59
C GLU A 739 113.98 35.66 -27.90
N ARG A 740 112.74 36.13 -27.95
CA ARG A 740 111.62 35.41 -27.27
C ARG A 740 110.69 34.54 -28.13
N ALA A 741 110.79 34.60 -29.45
CA ALA A 741 109.86 33.91 -30.34
C ALA A 741 110.22 32.43 -30.62
N SER A 742 111.42 31.96 -30.26
CA SER A 742 111.86 30.59 -30.55
C SER A 742 111.44 29.55 -29.50
N ASN A 743 111.07 29.96 -28.28
CA ASN A 743 110.74 29.01 -27.21
C ASN A 743 109.27 28.57 -27.23
N TRP A 744 108.37 29.44 -27.70
CA TRP A 744 106.93 29.13 -27.70
C TRP A 744 106.55 28.11 -28.78
N VAL A 745 107.20 28.18 -29.96
CA VAL A 745 107.00 27.20 -31.05
C VAL A 745 107.57 25.82 -30.68
N LEU A 746 108.57 25.76 -29.79
CA LEU A 746 109.14 24.48 -29.32
C LEU A 746 108.25 23.81 -28.26
N GLU A 747 107.69 24.58 -27.32
CA GLU A 747 106.75 24.06 -26.30
C GLU A 747 105.42 23.59 -26.90
N GLU A 748 104.91 24.28 -27.93
CA GLU A 748 103.68 23.88 -28.61
C GLU A 748 103.87 22.61 -29.46
N MET A 749 105.05 22.42 -30.06
CA MET A 749 105.40 21.16 -30.73
C MET A 749 105.59 19.98 -29.75
N ILE A 750 106.12 20.21 -28.55
CA ILE A 750 106.30 19.14 -27.54
C ILE A 750 104.93 18.72 -26.96
N SER A 751 104.02 19.67 -26.71
CA SER A 751 102.67 19.39 -26.20
C SER A 751 101.80 18.62 -27.22
N GLN A 752 101.94 18.92 -28.53
CA GLN A 752 101.22 18.18 -29.58
C GLN A 752 101.77 16.76 -29.79
N VAL A 753 103.06 16.52 -29.54
CA VAL A 753 103.67 15.18 -29.60
C VAL A 753 103.29 14.33 -28.38
N GLU A 754 103.13 14.92 -27.19
CA GLU A 754 102.64 14.20 -26.01
C GLU A 754 101.15 13.84 -26.10
N GLN A 755 100.31 14.70 -26.68
CA GLN A 755 98.89 14.39 -26.93
C GLN A 755 98.65 13.34 -28.02
N GLN A 756 99.56 13.20 -29.00
CA GLN A 756 99.48 12.12 -29.98
C GLN A 756 99.96 10.77 -29.42
N LYS A 757 100.89 10.76 -28.46
CA LYS A 757 101.37 9.53 -27.79
C LYS A 757 100.35 8.93 -26.81
N GLY A 758 99.45 9.74 -26.24
CA GLY A 758 98.37 9.27 -25.37
C GLY A 758 97.18 8.62 -26.09
N LYS A 759 96.98 8.91 -27.39
CA LYS A 759 95.86 8.35 -28.18
C LYS A 759 96.15 7.00 -28.83
N GLU A 760 97.40 6.56 -28.88
CA GLU A 760 97.78 5.22 -29.38
C GLU A 760 97.78 4.13 -28.28
N THR A 761 97.61 4.50 -27.00
CA THR A 761 97.55 3.54 -25.88
C THR A 761 96.12 3.16 -25.44
N GLU A 762 95.09 3.83 -25.96
CA GLU A 762 93.67 3.59 -25.61
C GLU A 762 92.88 2.83 -26.70
N SER A 763 93.56 2.24 -27.70
CA SER A 763 92.94 1.39 -28.74
C SER A 763 93.43 -0.07 -28.67
N ARG A 764 93.76 -0.52 -27.45
CA ARG A 764 94.16 -1.90 -27.15
C ARG A 764 93.70 -2.34 -25.77
N GLU A 765 92.42 -2.12 -25.46
CA GLU A 765 91.59 -2.92 -24.55
C GLU A 765 90.16 -2.39 -24.70
N ASP A 766 89.26 -3.31 -25.07
CA ASP A 766 87.83 -3.18 -25.43
C ASP A 766 87.41 -2.69 -26.84
#